data_AF-A0A7W1XXA5-F1
#
_entry.id   AF-A0A7W1XXA5-F1
#
_cell.length_a   1.000
_cell.length_b   1.000
_cell.length_c   1.000
_cell.angle_alpha   90.00
_cell.angle_beta   90.00
_cell.angle_gamma   90.00
#
_symmetry.space_group_name_H-M   'P 1'
#
loop_
_entity.id
_entity.type
_entity.pdbx_description
1 polymer ?
#
loop_
_entity_poly.entity_id
_entity_poly.type
_entity_poly.pdbx_seq_one_letter_code
_entity_poly.pdbx_strand_id
1 'polypeptide(L)'
;MKRFIFFAAILAISALIPLGNAGAQPLNDECLTAEAVGEGSFPWDNTGSLIEGPIDCDANMATDVWFLYTPTASGNAVIETCLGGGTNDDTVLIVYDGLAGCPTAGAPCLASGDDECENVAGGAGFMSQVQIPVIAGDNYYVQVGGWNGAQGDGTLNIFFPAAEICDDGVDNDVDGLIDCFDPDCVGAPNCFEGDAATCGDGLDNDGDGTIDCLDIDCAGIPPCGIEICDDGIDNDGDGVIDCFDTDCIGDPFCFEGDAATCGDGIDNDGDGAIDCADADCGGIGPCGLEICDDGLDNDGDGLIDCVDTVDCPVGVPGCLAPDNNECDTATPIACGDIVTGFTNLATPSTLPTCITTNGTGGAVYYTHTGTGFTTIATTCSGTAQYDTKISVYEGDCLTPICVGGNDDNCTGGSSGLLSTVLWDSVAGVEYIIVVHGFGASQGLYELTLTCASGGEICDNGVDDDLDGDIDCLDADCGGDPVCGTEICDDGIDNDGDTLADCADPDCATAPLCFEGDDVSCADGIDNDLDGLTDCFDPDCVNTTPCPGAANDTCDNAELVSEGNFAWDNTVSTTAGPVDCDANMTNDVWFLYTATLDGTAVIQTCDGGGSSDDTVLIVYDGLAGCPTAGATCLASGDDNCTNVAGGAAFMSSAEIPVISGESYYIQVGGWNGTLGAGFLDINVSCGATAIGNFIAIYDCATSTSNLTWDDGGFDTYDVLRDGVVLAAGLAAGTTSYTDSTALSNGTYEYTVTGNCASGSAVSASVFVNVSCASGGETDIIFKTETDLGQINSSAALEAALTANGLSFLTVVDFPASQLGNVIGTYERVWVCSGTFPEDGPLTTADSDALALWVEAGIGVYFEGGDMWGFAPTVGAFEGYDGIISALDGDDTFLSVSGLDTLLGVDFSGIQNVPYNQDAAGNDWTDQLTVGPEAGGPNVGAIWQEGNGAYITGAYSQNQDLAGSPIGNVLVQSWEFGGYGGDQVLLAADIIAALGGGGGGPTLPEFVRGDCNADGGFNIADSIFLLAALFSGGPAGTCLDSCDANDDGGINIADAIYALAALFSGGPAPTPTSCGIDQTDTDPLDCASFPPCP
;
A
#
# COMPACT_ATOMS: atom_id res chain seq x y z
N MET A 1 -56.58 21.93 -35.64
CA MET A 1 -57.67 22.93 -35.73
C MET A 1 -57.23 24.17 -34.95
N LYS A 2 -56.99 25.33 -35.60
CA LYS A 2 -56.95 26.74 -35.09
C LYS A 2 -56.02 27.04 -33.88
N ARG A 3 -55.18 28.10 -33.78
CA ARG A 3 -55.06 29.43 -34.43
C ARG A 3 -53.75 30.12 -33.96
N PHE A 4 -53.11 30.87 -34.86
CA PHE A 4 -52.08 31.92 -34.63
C PHE A 4 -52.65 33.20 -33.98
N ILE A 5 -51.86 33.94 -33.16
CA ILE A 5 -51.80 35.44 -33.09
C ILE A 5 -50.38 35.91 -32.65
N PHE A 6 -49.85 36.91 -33.36
CA PHE A 6 -48.63 37.73 -33.12
C PHE A 6 -49.03 39.16 -32.69
N PHE A 7 -48.12 39.92 -32.03
CA PHE A 7 -47.90 41.41 -31.94
C PHE A 7 -47.38 41.75 -30.51
N ALA A 8 -46.48 42.68 -30.16
CA ALA A 8 -45.38 43.48 -30.75
C ALA A 8 -45.03 44.60 -29.73
N ALA A 9 -43.73 44.74 -29.39
CA ALA A 9 -42.93 45.89 -28.91
C ALA A 9 -43.56 47.20 -28.36
N ILE A 10 -43.01 47.70 -27.23
CA ILE A 10 -42.83 49.13 -26.90
C ILE A 10 -41.45 49.35 -26.25
N LEU A 11 -40.71 50.38 -26.72
CA LEU A 11 -39.39 50.83 -26.24
C LEU A 11 -39.47 52.31 -25.78
N ALA A 12 -38.72 52.63 -24.70
CA ALA A 12 -38.08 53.91 -24.30
C ALA A 12 -38.88 55.08 -23.64
N ILE A 13 -38.43 55.53 -22.46
CA ILE A 13 -37.71 56.82 -22.18
C ILE A 13 -37.64 57.10 -20.65
N SER A 14 -36.44 57.52 -20.21
CA SER A 14 -35.96 57.85 -18.87
C SER A 14 -36.47 59.18 -18.25
N ALA A 15 -36.58 59.27 -16.91
CA ALA A 15 -36.00 60.33 -16.03
C ALA A 15 -36.61 60.43 -14.60
N LEU A 16 -35.75 60.17 -13.59
CA LEU A 16 -35.53 60.89 -12.31
C LEU A 16 -36.71 61.28 -11.38
N ILE A 17 -36.79 60.63 -10.19
CA ILE A 17 -36.73 61.26 -8.84
C ILE A 17 -36.13 60.23 -7.86
N PRO A 18 -35.11 60.57 -7.03
CA PRO A 18 -34.53 59.67 -6.03
C PRO A 18 -35.32 59.75 -4.72
N LEU A 19 -35.73 58.60 -4.21
CA LEU A 19 -36.11 58.42 -2.81
C LEU A 19 -35.20 57.31 -2.28
N GLY A 20 -34.26 57.68 -1.42
CA GLY A 20 -33.37 56.73 -0.78
C GLY A 20 -34.14 55.70 0.03
N ASN A 21 -33.72 54.45 -0.07
CA ASN A 21 -34.03 53.39 0.87
C ASN A 21 -32.98 52.27 0.69
N ALA A 22 -32.84 51.43 1.72
CA ALA A 22 -31.91 50.31 1.91
C ALA A 22 -31.44 49.56 0.65
N GLY A 23 -30.22 48.98 0.71
CA GLY A 23 -29.61 48.19 -0.37
C GLY A 23 -30.63 47.30 -1.07
N ALA A 24 -30.72 47.43 -2.39
CA ALA A 24 -31.65 46.64 -3.18
C ALA A 24 -31.13 45.20 -3.20
N GLN A 25 -31.97 44.25 -2.80
CA GLN A 25 -31.69 42.82 -2.96
C GLN A 25 -31.34 42.53 -4.44
N PRO A 26 -30.47 41.54 -4.73
CA PRO A 26 -30.22 41.08 -6.09
C PRO A 26 -31.52 40.66 -6.79
N LEU A 27 -31.56 40.75 -8.12
CA LEU A 27 -32.80 40.49 -8.87
C LEU A 27 -33.19 39.00 -8.88
N ASN A 28 -32.22 38.12 -8.71
CA ASN A 28 -32.34 36.67 -8.65
C ASN A 28 -32.20 36.11 -7.22
N ASP A 29 -32.48 36.94 -6.22
CA ASP A 29 -32.56 36.59 -4.79
C ASP A 29 -33.62 35.51 -4.51
N GLU A 30 -34.77 35.57 -5.18
CA GLU A 30 -35.80 34.53 -5.07
C GLU A 30 -35.62 33.45 -6.15
N CYS A 31 -35.77 32.17 -5.80
CA CYS A 31 -35.83 31.09 -6.79
C CYS A 31 -36.88 31.34 -7.91
N LEU A 32 -37.99 32.00 -7.60
CA LEU A 32 -39.02 32.36 -8.59
C LEU A 32 -38.54 33.40 -9.61
N THR A 33 -37.48 34.13 -9.30
CA THR A 33 -36.83 35.12 -10.15
C THR A 33 -35.44 34.69 -10.59
N ALA A 34 -35.12 33.39 -10.49
CA ALA A 34 -33.86 32.81 -10.94
C ALA A 34 -33.48 33.27 -12.35
N GLU A 35 -32.21 33.64 -12.53
CA GLU A 35 -31.70 34.08 -13.81
C GLU A 35 -31.55 32.89 -14.76
N ALA A 36 -32.18 32.97 -15.95
CA ALA A 36 -32.12 31.89 -16.92
C ALA A 36 -30.77 31.86 -17.64
N VAL A 37 -30.06 30.73 -17.56
CA VAL A 37 -28.72 30.54 -18.10
C VAL A 37 -28.61 29.25 -18.93
N GLY A 38 -27.61 29.21 -19.80
CA GLY A 38 -27.16 28.01 -20.51
C GLY A 38 -25.69 27.75 -20.18
N GLU A 39 -24.92 27.13 -21.06
CA GLU A 39 -23.47 27.03 -20.88
C GLU A 39 -22.78 28.39 -21.09
N GLY A 40 -21.75 28.66 -20.29
CA GLY A 40 -20.97 29.90 -20.31
C GLY A 40 -20.65 30.43 -18.91
N SER A 41 -20.18 31.68 -18.86
CA SER A 41 -19.78 32.37 -17.63
C SER A 41 -20.79 33.47 -17.28
N PHE A 42 -21.27 33.47 -16.04
CA PHE A 42 -22.34 34.35 -15.57
C PHE A 42 -21.91 35.06 -14.28
N PRO A 43 -21.88 36.41 -14.25
CA PRO A 43 -21.54 37.12 -13.03
C PRO A 43 -22.66 37.01 -12.01
N TRP A 44 -22.31 36.87 -10.74
CA TRP A 44 -23.25 36.86 -9.62
C TRP A 44 -22.75 37.78 -8.50
N ASP A 45 -23.68 38.24 -7.66
CA ASP A 45 -23.41 39.07 -6.48
C ASP A 45 -24.50 38.77 -5.44
N ASN A 46 -24.13 38.08 -4.36
CA ASN A 46 -25.05 37.75 -3.26
C ASN A 46 -25.03 38.84 -2.16
N THR A 47 -24.39 39.99 -2.39
CA THR A 47 -24.30 41.06 -1.39
C THR A 47 -25.69 41.56 -1.01
N GLY A 48 -26.05 41.29 0.23
CA GLY A 48 -27.34 41.65 0.79
C GLY A 48 -28.50 40.82 0.26
N SER A 49 -28.31 39.65 -0.35
CA SER A 49 -29.39 38.66 -0.47
C SER A 49 -29.79 38.12 0.90
N LEU A 50 -30.94 37.48 0.96
CA LEU A 50 -31.38 36.72 2.12
C LEU A 50 -31.17 35.23 1.83
N ILE A 51 -31.58 34.37 2.78
CA ILE A 51 -31.63 32.93 2.52
C ILE A 51 -33.08 32.50 2.39
N GLU A 52 -33.47 32.18 1.16
CA GLU A 52 -34.84 31.83 0.81
C GLU A 52 -34.97 30.35 0.44
N GLY A 53 -33.87 29.73 0.02
CA GLY A 53 -33.77 28.33 -0.34
C GLY A 53 -33.73 27.34 0.82
N PRO A 54 -33.95 26.04 0.54
CA PRO A 54 -33.55 24.99 1.44
C PRO A 54 -32.01 24.95 1.58
N ILE A 55 -31.56 24.55 2.78
CA ILE A 55 -30.16 24.34 3.14
C ILE A 55 -29.92 22.91 3.64
N ASP A 56 -30.87 22.02 3.38
CA ASP A 56 -30.84 20.66 3.95
C ASP A 56 -29.69 19.82 3.36
N CYS A 57 -29.19 20.20 2.19
CA CYS A 57 -28.05 19.56 1.53
C CYS A 57 -26.70 20.17 1.92
N ASP A 58 -26.71 21.39 2.45
CA ASP A 58 -25.54 22.04 3.03
C ASP A 58 -25.98 23.10 4.03
N ALA A 59 -25.78 22.80 5.31
CA ALA A 59 -26.21 23.66 6.40
C ALA A 59 -25.36 24.93 6.55
N ASN A 60 -24.20 24.99 5.89
CA ASN A 60 -23.30 26.14 5.92
C ASN A 60 -23.71 27.23 4.91
N MET A 61 -24.58 26.89 3.94
CA MET A 61 -25.14 27.85 2.98
C MET A 61 -25.82 29.01 3.70
N ALA A 62 -25.34 30.23 3.42
CA ALA A 62 -25.88 31.47 3.94
C ALA A 62 -25.86 32.55 2.86
N THR A 63 -26.99 33.26 2.70
CA THR A 63 -27.25 34.24 1.63
C THR A 63 -27.11 33.66 0.21
N ASP A 64 -28.19 33.60 -0.56
CA ASP A 64 -28.22 32.90 -1.85
C ASP A 64 -28.68 33.77 -3.03
N VAL A 65 -28.27 33.37 -4.22
CA VAL A 65 -28.81 33.83 -5.50
C VAL A 65 -29.06 32.63 -6.41
N TRP A 66 -30.05 32.77 -7.28
CA TRP A 66 -30.59 31.64 -8.05
C TRP A 66 -30.36 31.77 -9.55
N PHE A 67 -29.98 30.65 -10.16
CA PHE A 67 -29.92 30.47 -11.60
C PHE A 67 -30.82 29.31 -12.04
N LEU A 68 -31.46 29.46 -13.19
CA LEU A 68 -32.24 28.42 -13.85
C LEU A 68 -31.46 27.98 -15.09
N TYR A 69 -30.71 26.89 -14.94
CA TYR A 69 -29.89 26.32 -16.01
C TYR A 69 -30.74 25.45 -16.93
N THR A 70 -30.66 25.72 -18.24
CA THR A 70 -31.23 24.88 -19.30
C THR A 70 -30.11 24.38 -20.22
N PRO A 71 -29.69 23.11 -20.11
CA PRO A 71 -28.61 22.55 -20.91
C PRO A 71 -28.92 22.53 -22.40
N THR A 72 -27.91 22.82 -23.22
CA THR A 72 -28.01 22.68 -24.69
C THR A 72 -27.74 21.25 -25.17
N ALA A 73 -27.11 20.41 -24.35
CA ALA A 73 -26.84 18.99 -24.58
C ALA A 73 -27.17 18.15 -23.33
N SER A 74 -27.27 16.82 -23.51
CA SER A 74 -27.33 15.89 -22.39
C SER A 74 -25.92 15.39 -22.09
N GLY A 75 -25.56 15.23 -20.83
CA GLY A 75 -24.22 14.81 -20.39
C GLY A 75 -23.98 15.25 -18.94
N ASN A 76 -22.75 15.11 -18.44
CA ASN A 76 -22.35 15.64 -17.15
C ASN A 76 -21.97 17.11 -17.32
N ALA A 77 -22.72 18.02 -16.70
CA ALA A 77 -22.40 19.44 -16.70
C ALA A 77 -21.62 19.78 -15.44
N VAL A 78 -20.49 20.46 -15.60
CA VAL A 78 -19.71 21.07 -14.52
C VAL A 78 -20.28 22.45 -14.24
N ILE A 79 -20.56 22.72 -12.97
CA ILE A 79 -21.06 23.98 -12.45
C ILE A 79 -20.12 24.43 -11.34
N GLU A 80 -19.47 25.57 -11.50
CA GLU A 80 -18.38 25.97 -10.61
C GLU A 80 -18.26 27.49 -10.43
N THR A 81 -17.57 27.89 -9.37
CA THR A 81 -17.11 29.27 -9.14
C THR A 81 -15.61 29.45 -9.38
N CYS A 82 -14.89 28.40 -9.82
CA CYS A 82 -13.43 28.35 -9.95
C CYS A 82 -12.85 29.22 -11.09
N LEU A 83 -13.30 29.05 -12.35
CA LEU A 83 -12.64 29.68 -13.52
C LEU A 83 -13.04 31.16 -13.77
N GLY A 84 -12.18 31.92 -14.47
CA GLY A 84 -12.56 33.22 -15.06
C GLY A 84 -12.41 34.48 -14.20
N GLY A 85 -11.62 34.39 -13.11
CA GLY A 85 -11.34 35.51 -12.20
C GLY A 85 -11.75 35.26 -10.75
N GLY A 86 -12.38 34.10 -10.49
CA GLY A 86 -12.76 33.61 -9.17
C GLY A 86 -13.65 34.57 -8.38
N THR A 87 -14.03 34.14 -7.18
CA THR A 87 -14.40 35.05 -6.10
C THR A 87 -13.30 35.01 -5.03
N ASN A 88 -13.27 36.00 -4.13
CA ASN A 88 -12.43 35.91 -2.91
C ASN A 88 -13.27 35.54 -1.68
N ASP A 89 -14.54 35.24 -1.92
CA ASP A 89 -15.52 34.93 -0.90
C ASP A 89 -15.78 33.43 -0.95
N ASP A 90 -15.93 32.86 0.23
CA ASP A 90 -16.13 31.44 0.47
C ASP A 90 -17.50 31.00 -0.06
N THR A 91 -17.55 30.16 -1.10
CA THR A 91 -18.80 29.82 -1.80
C THR A 91 -19.36 28.47 -1.40
N VAL A 92 -20.68 28.35 -1.51
CA VAL A 92 -21.40 27.07 -1.46
C VAL A 92 -22.29 26.96 -2.70
N LEU A 93 -22.33 25.80 -3.35
CA LEU A 93 -23.19 25.48 -4.50
C LEU A 93 -24.16 24.36 -4.16
N ILE A 94 -25.45 24.53 -4.47
CA ILE A 94 -26.44 23.44 -4.40
C ILE A 94 -27.27 23.40 -5.69
N VAL A 95 -27.47 22.20 -6.25
CA VAL A 95 -28.23 22.03 -7.49
C VAL A 95 -29.45 21.12 -7.30
N TYR A 96 -30.58 21.53 -7.88
CA TYR A 96 -31.87 20.84 -7.78
C TYR A 96 -32.47 20.56 -9.16
N ASP A 97 -33.23 19.48 -9.28
CA ASP A 97 -34.08 19.21 -10.45
C ASP A 97 -35.23 20.24 -10.52
N GLY A 98 -35.36 20.92 -11.66
CA GLY A 98 -36.39 21.91 -11.92
C GLY A 98 -37.75 21.33 -12.31
N LEU A 99 -37.91 20.01 -12.43
CA LEU A 99 -39.18 19.37 -12.79
C LEU A 99 -40.31 19.71 -11.81
N ALA A 100 -40.01 19.83 -10.52
CA ALA A 100 -40.97 20.14 -9.46
C ALA A 100 -41.23 21.65 -9.27
N GLY A 101 -40.50 22.52 -9.98
CA GLY A 101 -40.44 23.96 -9.71
C GLY A 101 -39.48 24.28 -8.57
N CYS A 102 -39.64 25.46 -7.95
CA CYS A 102 -38.71 25.89 -6.88
C CYS A 102 -38.63 24.89 -5.72
N PRO A 103 -37.41 24.56 -5.26
CA PRO A 103 -37.20 23.60 -4.19
C PRO A 103 -37.72 24.16 -2.85
N THR A 104 -38.09 23.25 -1.95
CA THR A 104 -38.55 23.53 -0.58
C THR A 104 -37.82 22.63 0.41
N ALA A 105 -37.83 22.94 1.71
CA ALA A 105 -37.20 22.11 2.74
C ALA A 105 -37.54 20.61 2.59
N GLY A 106 -36.50 19.77 2.59
CA GLY A 106 -36.55 18.32 2.34
C GLY A 106 -36.61 17.91 0.86
N ALA A 107 -36.42 18.84 -0.09
CA ALA A 107 -36.25 18.50 -1.50
C ALA A 107 -34.88 17.83 -1.70
N PRO A 108 -34.80 16.74 -2.49
CA PRO A 108 -33.53 16.13 -2.81
C PRO A 108 -32.71 17.06 -3.70
N CYS A 109 -31.49 17.36 -3.31
CA CYS A 109 -30.48 17.94 -4.20
C CYS A 109 -29.90 16.87 -5.12
N LEU A 110 -29.42 17.32 -6.27
CA LEU A 110 -28.65 16.52 -7.22
C LEU A 110 -27.16 16.51 -6.84
N ALA A 111 -26.64 17.63 -6.36
CA ALA A 111 -25.30 17.78 -5.83
C ALA A 111 -25.22 19.00 -4.90
N SER A 112 -24.22 19.00 -4.03
CA SER A 112 -23.79 20.13 -3.21
C SER A 112 -22.26 20.19 -3.22
N GLY A 113 -21.69 21.39 -3.14
CA GLY A 113 -20.24 21.58 -3.02
C GLY A 113 -19.86 22.81 -2.20
N ASP A 114 -18.80 22.67 -1.41
CA ASP A 114 -18.16 23.60 -0.48
C ASP A 114 -16.64 23.26 -0.48
N ASP A 115 -15.81 24.12 -1.09
CA ASP A 115 -14.34 24.03 -1.17
C ASP A 115 -13.66 23.03 -2.14
N GLU A 116 -14.31 22.62 -3.23
CA GLU A 116 -13.74 21.63 -4.18
C GLU A 116 -12.66 22.17 -5.14
N CYS A 117 -12.44 23.48 -5.24
CA CYS A 117 -11.58 24.06 -6.28
C CYS A 117 -10.06 24.06 -5.97
N GLU A 118 -9.54 23.25 -5.02
CA GLU A 118 -8.11 23.27 -4.65
C GLU A 118 -7.18 22.84 -5.80
N ASN A 119 -7.64 21.90 -6.64
CA ASN A 119 -6.87 21.34 -7.76
C ASN A 119 -7.24 21.92 -9.13
N VAL A 120 -8.16 22.90 -9.19
CA VAL A 120 -8.57 23.53 -10.45
C VAL A 120 -7.62 24.68 -10.77
N ALA A 121 -7.10 24.75 -12.01
CA ALA A 121 -6.17 25.81 -12.42
C ALA A 121 -6.77 27.23 -12.27
N GLY A 122 -6.29 28.00 -11.29
CA GLY A 122 -6.81 29.32 -10.93
C GLY A 122 -7.90 29.31 -9.84
N GLY A 123 -8.23 28.12 -9.32
CA GLY A 123 -9.06 27.86 -8.16
C GLY A 123 -8.34 28.12 -6.83
N ALA A 124 -9.10 28.16 -5.74
CA ALA A 124 -8.62 28.24 -4.36
C ALA A 124 -9.56 27.37 -3.52
N GLY A 125 -9.05 26.76 -2.44
CA GLY A 125 -9.81 25.86 -1.56
C GLY A 125 -10.86 26.54 -0.66
N PHE A 126 -11.49 27.61 -1.16
CA PHE A 126 -12.69 28.24 -0.59
C PHE A 126 -13.79 28.46 -1.68
N MET A 127 -13.55 27.92 -2.89
CA MET A 127 -14.48 28.01 -4.02
C MET A 127 -15.04 26.63 -4.30
N SER A 128 -16.26 26.55 -4.81
CA SER A 128 -17.00 25.30 -4.96
C SER A 128 -17.21 24.89 -6.42
N GLN A 129 -17.30 23.58 -6.61
CA GLN A 129 -17.60 22.94 -7.89
C GLN A 129 -18.51 21.74 -7.66
N VAL A 130 -19.46 21.54 -8.59
CA VAL A 130 -20.30 20.35 -8.62
C VAL A 130 -20.46 19.85 -10.04
N GLN A 131 -20.56 18.53 -10.18
CA GLN A 131 -20.87 17.86 -11.45
C GLN A 131 -22.23 17.16 -11.34
N ILE A 132 -23.13 17.42 -12.29
CA ILE A 132 -24.44 16.77 -12.33
C ILE A 132 -24.79 16.22 -13.72
N PRO A 133 -25.42 15.03 -13.81
CA PRO A 133 -25.97 14.55 -15.07
C PRO A 133 -27.19 15.40 -15.46
N VAL A 134 -27.15 15.95 -16.68
CA VAL A 134 -28.20 16.80 -17.22
C VAL A 134 -28.78 16.28 -18.52
N ILE A 135 -30.05 16.62 -18.77
CA ILE A 135 -30.76 16.29 -20.00
C ILE A 135 -30.99 17.57 -20.81
N ALA A 136 -30.64 17.54 -22.10
CA ALA A 136 -30.82 18.65 -23.02
C ALA A 136 -32.24 19.21 -22.97
N GLY A 137 -32.37 20.47 -22.59
CA GLY A 137 -33.64 21.20 -22.55
C GLY A 137 -34.48 21.01 -21.29
N ASP A 138 -34.05 20.18 -20.33
CA ASP A 138 -34.63 20.18 -18.98
C ASP A 138 -34.10 21.37 -18.17
N ASN A 139 -34.71 21.66 -17.02
CA ASN A 139 -34.37 22.81 -16.20
C ASN A 139 -33.78 22.36 -14.86
N TYR A 140 -32.73 23.04 -14.41
CA TYR A 140 -32.05 22.80 -13.15
C TYR A 140 -31.92 24.10 -12.38
N TYR A 141 -32.23 24.09 -11.09
CA TYR A 141 -32.02 25.25 -10.23
C TYR A 141 -30.66 25.18 -9.57
N VAL A 142 -29.82 26.17 -9.81
CA VAL A 142 -28.50 26.32 -9.20
C VAL A 142 -28.59 27.44 -8.15
N GLN A 143 -28.33 27.08 -6.91
CA GLN A 143 -28.28 27.97 -5.76
C GLN A 143 -26.80 28.27 -5.49
N VAL A 144 -26.42 29.54 -5.58
CA VAL A 144 -25.06 30.01 -5.31
C VAL A 144 -25.12 30.90 -4.09
N GLY A 145 -24.40 30.55 -3.03
CA GLY A 145 -24.32 31.37 -1.83
C GLY A 145 -22.95 31.30 -1.18
N GLY A 146 -22.86 31.78 0.06
CA GLY A 146 -21.60 31.83 0.78
C GLY A 146 -21.59 31.03 2.07
N TRP A 147 -20.41 30.55 2.46
CA TRP A 147 -20.23 29.80 3.70
C TRP A 147 -20.43 30.71 4.92
N ASN A 148 -21.32 30.33 5.83
CA ASN A 148 -21.57 31.00 7.12
C ASN A 148 -21.76 32.53 7.07
N GLY A 149 -22.26 33.04 5.95
CA GLY A 149 -22.66 34.43 5.74
C GLY A 149 -21.65 35.25 4.94
N ALA A 150 -20.67 34.60 4.29
CA ALA A 150 -19.83 35.22 3.28
C ALA A 150 -20.69 35.86 2.18
N GLN A 151 -20.34 37.10 1.81
CA GLN A 151 -21.08 37.89 0.83
C GLN A 151 -20.12 38.63 -0.07
N GLY A 152 -20.35 38.53 -1.38
CA GLY A 152 -19.59 39.24 -2.39
C GLY A 152 -20.04 38.89 -3.81
N ASP A 153 -19.15 39.15 -4.76
CA ASP A 153 -19.36 38.92 -6.18
C ASP A 153 -18.40 37.87 -6.74
N GLY A 154 -18.83 37.23 -7.83
CA GLY A 154 -18.08 36.15 -8.47
C GLY A 154 -18.59 35.84 -9.87
N THR A 155 -18.04 34.78 -10.45
CA THR A 155 -18.48 34.24 -11.74
C THR A 155 -18.88 32.79 -11.57
N LEU A 156 -20.07 32.43 -12.05
CA LEU A 156 -20.56 31.06 -12.16
C LEU A 156 -20.25 30.57 -13.57
N ASN A 157 -19.46 29.51 -13.71
CA ASN A 157 -19.22 28.87 -15.00
C ASN A 157 -20.02 27.58 -15.07
N ILE A 158 -20.62 27.37 -16.24
CA ILE A 158 -21.35 26.14 -16.56
C ILE A 158 -20.84 25.66 -17.91
N PHE A 159 -20.26 24.47 -17.97
CA PHE A 159 -19.76 23.89 -19.21
C PHE A 159 -19.84 22.36 -19.20
N PHE A 160 -19.68 21.76 -20.38
CA PHE A 160 -19.38 20.35 -20.50
C PHE A 160 -17.85 20.23 -20.62
N PRO A 161 -17.19 19.42 -19.80
CA PRO A 161 -15.75 19.20 -19.92
C PRO A 161 -15.39 18.70 -21.32
N ALA A 162 -14.15 18.99 -21.75
CA ALA A 162 -13.65 18.47 -23.01
C ALA A 162 -13.37 16.97 -22.85
N ALA A 163 -13.50 16.18 -23.91
CA ALA A 163 -13.08 14.77 -23.84
C ALA A 163 -11.59 14.67 -23.55
N GLU A 164 -11.21 13.62 -22.83
CA GLU A 164 -9.83 13.33 -22.46
C GLU A 164 -8.88 13.26 -23.66
N ILE A 165 -7.67 13.83 -23.50
CA ILE A 165 -6.55 13.62 -24.43
C ILE A 165 -5.71 12.48 -23.86
N CYS A 166 -5.87 11.30 -24.44
CA CYS A 166 -5.41 10.04 -23.89
C CYS A 166 -3.87 9.80 -23.88
N ASP A 167 -3.03 10.83 -24.04
CA ASP A 167 -1.57 10.74 -24.08
C ASP A 167 -0.84 11.98 -23.56
N ASP A 168 -1.48 12.85 -22.80
CA ASP A 168 -0.88 14.09 -22.33
C ASP A 168 -0.57 14.15 -20.82
N GLY A 169 -0.92 13.09 -20.07
CA GLY A 169 -0.60 12.96 -18.65
C GLY A 169 -1.39 13.92 -17.77
N VAL A 170 -2.51 14.46 -18.27
CA VAL A 170 -3.33 15.45 -17.59
C VAL A 170 -4.79 15.04 -17.69
N ASP A 171 -5.48 15.01 -16.55
CA ASP A 171 -6.93 14.83 -16.47
C ASP A 171 -7.64 16.04 -17.12
N ASN A 172 -7.94 15.95 -18.42
CA ASN A 172 -8.50 17.03 -19.22
C ASN A 172 -10.01 17.18 -19.05
N ASP A 173 -10.69 16.12 -18.62
CA ASP A 173 -12.14 16.11 -18.39
C ASP A 173 -12.52 16.28 -16.90
N VAL A 174 -11.52 16.20 -16.03
CA VAL A 174 -11.51 16.49 -14.59
C VAL A 174 -12.32 15.48 -13.78
N ASP A 175 -12.30 14.21 -14.18
CA ASP A 175 -12.99 13.12 -13.49
C ASP A 175 -12.11 12.31 -12.52
N GLY A 176 -10.82 12.63 -12.46
CA GLY A 176 -9.82 12.05 -11.57
C GLY A 176 -8.98 10.93 -12.18
N LEU A 177 -9.21 10.59 -13.45
CA LEU A 177 -8.45 9.60 -14.22
C LEU A 177 -7.64 10.31 -15.31
N ILE A 178 -6.49 9.75 -15.71
CA ILE A 178 -5.62 10.34 -16.74
C ILE A 178 -5.36 9.33 -17.84
N ASP A 179 -5.26 9.81 -19.07
CA ASP A 179 -4.84 9.03 -20.24
C ASP A 179 -5.62 7.71 -20.41
N CYS A 180 -4.95 6.58 -20.60
CA CYS A 180 -5.59 5.29 -20.89
C CYS A 180 -6.33 4.68 -19.69
N PHE A 181 -6.11 5.19 -18.48
CA PHE A 181 -6.91 4.82 -17.30
C PHE A 181 -8.26 5.54 -17.25
N ASP A 182 -8.49 6.51 -18.14
CA ASP A 182 -9.75 7.22 -18.28
C ASP A 182 -10.75 6.41 -19.15
N PRO A 183 -11.96 6.08 -18.65
CA PRO A 183 -13.00 5.39 -19.40
C PRO A 183 -13.44 6.09 -20.70
N ASP A 184 -13.21 7.40 -20.84
CA ASP A 184 -13.48 8.17 -22.05
C ASP A 184 -12.39 7.97 -23.12
N CYS A 185 -11.28 7.30 -22.79
CA CYS A 185 -10.21 6.89 -23.71
C CYS A 185 -10.41 5.54 -24.39
N VAL A 186 -11.52 4.86 -24.11
CA VAL A 186 -11.87 3.58 -24.74
C VAL A 186 -11.89 3.67 -26.27
N GLY A 187 -10.90 3.02 -26.90
CA GLY A 187 -10.72 2.95 -28.35
C GLY A 187 -9.84 4.05 -28.95
N ALA A 188 -9.11 4.82 -28.14
CA ALA A 188 -8.05 5.70 -28.60
C ALA A 188 -6.88 4.87 -29.19
N PRO A 189 -6.28 5.25 -30.34
CA PRO A 189 -5.25 4.43 -31.00
C PRO A 189 -3.94 4.24 -30.21
N ASN A 190 -3.72 5.10 -29.22
CA ASN A 190 -2.63 5.11 -28.26
C ASN A 190 -2.99 4.37 -26.96
N CYS A 191 -4.28 4.03 -26.78
CA CYS A 191 -4.78 3.23 -25.68
C CYS A 191 -5.26 1.85 -26.19
N PHE A 192 -4.41 1.17 -26.96
CA PHE A 192 -4.76 -0.07 -27.64
C PHE A 192 -3.65 -1.11 -27.50
N GLU A 193 -3.96 -2.18 -26.78
CA GLU A 193 -3.07 -3.28 -26.47
C GLU A 193 -3.39 -4.49 -27.35
N GLY A 194 -3.04 -4.42 -28.64
CA GLY A 194 -3.40 -5.49 -29.57
C GLY A 194 -2.59 -5.46 -30.86
N ASP A 195 -1.35 -4.97 -30.78
CA ASP A 195 -0.39 -5.08 -31.85
C ASP A 195 1.04 -5.36 -31.36
N ALA A 196 1.90 -5.78 -32.29
CA ALA A 196 3.23 -6.28 -31.95
C ALA A 196 4.20 -5.22 -31.39
N ALA A 197 3.81 -3.95 -31.37
CA ALA A 197 4.59 -2.89 -30.74
C ALA A 197 4.17 -2.66 -29.29
N THR A 198 2.91 -2.92 -28.94
CA THR A 198 2.36 -2.73 -27.58
C THR A 198 2.38 -4.01 -26.77
N CYS A 199 2.22 -5.19 -27.38
CA CYS A 199 2.24 -6.49 -26.67
C CYS A 199 3.63 -6.98 -26.18
N GLY A 200 4.59 -6.08 -25.99
CA GLY A 200 5.95 -6.43 -25.56
C GLY A 200 6.82 -5.24 -25.24
N ASP A 201 6.23 -4.11 -24.87
CA ASP A 201 6.93 -2.88 -24.50
C ASP A 201 6.93 -2.63 -22.98
N GLY A 202 6.27 -3.48 -22.19
CA GLY A 202 6.28 -3.47 -20.73
C GLY A 202 5.34 -2.43 -20.12
N LEU A 203 4.34 -1.97 -20.86
CA LEU A 203 3.36 -0.96 -20.44
C LEU A 203 1.95 -1.56 -20.50
N ASP A 204 1.05 -1.03 -19.67
CA ASP A 204 -0.41 -1.25 -19.76
C ASP A 204 -0.96 -0.20 -20.72
N ASN A 205 -0.99 -0.54 -22.00
CA ASN A 205 -1.38 0.35 -23.08
C ASN A 205 -2.89 0.52 -23.19
N ASP A 206 -3.75 -0.26 -22.55
CA ASP A 206 -5.21 -0.06 -22.63
C ASP A 206 -5.90 0.23 -21.28
N GLY A 207 -5.13 0.20 -20.19
CA GLY A 207 -5.49 0.66 -18.85
C GLY A 207 -6.31 -0.36 -18.04
N ASP A 208 -6.36 -1.62 -18.47
CA ASP A 208 -7.18 -2.65 -17.81
C ASP A 208 -6.48 -3.38 -16.64
N GLY A 209 -5.22 -3.04 -16.40
CA GLY A 209 -4.38 -3.57 -15.33
C GLY A 209 -3.58 -4.81 -15.71
N THR A 210 -3.61 -5.24 -16.98
CA THR A 210 -2.76 -6.28 -17.54
C THR A 210 -1.73 -5.69 -18.50
N ILE A 211 -0.56 -6.31 -18.65
CA ILE A 211 0.52 -5.81 -19.52
C ILE A 211 1.02 -6.89 -20.46
N ASP A 212 1.38 -6.50 -21.67
CA ASP A 212 1.98 -7.32 -22.70
C ASP A 212 1.26 -8.67 -22.86
N CYS A 213 1.93 -9.79 -22.57
CA CYS A 213 1.37 -11.12 -22.77
C CYS A 213 0.37 -11.52 -21.68
N LEU A 214 0.30 -10.82 -20.56
CA LEU A 214 -0.76 -11.07 -19.58
C LEU A 214 -2.09 -10.39 -19.99
N ASP A 215 -2.05 -9.56 -21.03
CA ASP A 215 -3.21 -8.91 -21.61
C ASP A 215 -3.90 -9.80 -22.66
N ILE A 216 -5.21 -9.98 -22.49
CA ILE A 216 -6.02 -10.83 -23.35
C ILE A 216 -6.14 -10.30 -24.79
N ASP A 217 -5.98 -8.99 -25.00
CA ASP A 217 -6.00 -8.37 -26.31
C ASP A 217 -4.67 -8.60 -27.08
N CYS A 218 -3.62 -9.05 -26.38
CA CYS A 218 -2.33 -9.48 -26.93
C CYS A 218 -2.23 -10.96 -27.28
N ALA A 219 -3.27 -11.77 -26.98
CA ALA A 219 -3.31 -13.20 -27.27
C ALA A 219 -3.00 -13.51 -28.76
N GLY A 220 -1.89 -14.21 -28.99
CA GLY A 220 -1.42 -14.63 -30.33
C GLY A 220 -0.77 -13.53 -31.18
N ILE A 221 -0.39 -12.39 -30.58
CA ILE A 221 0.34 -11.28 -31.22
C ILE A 221 1.79 -11.25 -30.74
N PRO A 222 2.80 -11.43 -31.62
CA PRO A 222 4.21 -11.47 -31.21
C PRO A 222 4.65 -10.23 -30.42
N PRO A 223 5.37 -10.37 -29.29
CA PRO A 223 6.04 -11.57 -28.79
C PRO A 223 5.13 -12.68 -28.22
N CYS A 224 3.90 -12.38 -27.85
CA CYS A 224 2.92 -13.32 -27.30
C CYS A 224 2.50 -14.34 -28.38
N GLY A 225 2.87 -15.59 -28.13
CA GLY A 225 3.04 -16.64 -29.12
C GLY A 225 2.15 -17.85 -28.86
N ILE A 226 2.70 -19.02 -29.15
CA ILE A 226 2.20 -20.30 -28.63
C ILE A 226 3.10 -20.65 -27.44
N GLU A 227 2.58 -21.33 -26.44
CA GLU A 227 3.34 -21.63 -25.24
C GLU A 227 4.65 -22.41 -25.50
N ILE A 228 5.74 -21.98 -24.85
CA ILE A 228 7.01 -22.71 -24.79
C ILE A 228 7.04 -23.47 -23.47
N CYS A 229 6.66 -24.74 -23.54
CA CYS A 229 6.35 -25.61 -22.41
C CYS A 229 7.50 -25.98 -21.42
N ASP A 230 8.61 -25.25 -21.40
CA ASP A 230 9.77 -25.54 -20.55
C ASP A 230 10.59 -24.32 -20.10
N ASP A 231 10.07 -23.09 -20.22
CA ASP A 231 10.82 -21.87 -19.94
C ASP A 231 10.34 -21.05 -18.73
N GLY A 232 9.23 -21.44 -18.10
CA GLY A 232 8.71 -20.85 -16.87
C GLY A 232 8.02 -19.50 -17.07
N ILE A 233 7.61 -19.18 -18.30
CA ILE A 233 6.98 -17.92 -18.69
C ILE A 233 5.71 -18.24 -19.45
N ASP A 234 4.59 -17.61 -19.07
CA ASP A 234 3.33 -17.63 -19.81
C ASP A 234 3.50 -16.86 -21.13
N ASN A 235 3.79 -17.57 -22.21
CA ASN A 235 4.08 -17.02 -23.53
C ASN A 235 2.82 -16.78 -24.37
N ASP A 236 1.66 -17.31 -24.00
CA ASP A 236 0.41 -17.09 -24.75
C ASP A 236 -0.70 -16.35 -23.98
N GLY A 237 -0.50 -16.15 -22.67
CA GLY A 237 -1.17 -15.14 -21.87
C GLY A 237 -2.42 -15.58 -21.14
N ASP A 238 -2.66 -16.89 -21.03
CA ASP A 238 -3.89 -17.41 -20.43
C ASP A 238 -3.81 -17.58 -18.91
N GLY A 239 -2.69 -17.17 -18.31
CA GLY A 239 -2.41 -17.18 -16.87
C GLY A 239 -1.85 -18.51 -16.37
N VAL A 240 -1.46 -19.41 -17.27
CA VAL A 240 -0.98 -20.75 -16.96
C VAL A 240 0.40 -20.95 -17.62
N ILE A 241 1.37 -21.49 -16.87
CA ILE A 241 2.76 -21.62 -17.36
C ILE A 241 3.15 -23.07 -17.63
N ASP A 242 3.96 -23.26 -18.67
CA ASP A 242 4.60 -24.53 -19.01
C ASP A 242 3.59 -25.71 -19.09
N CYS A 243 3.83 -26.81 -18.37
CA CYS A 243 3.04 -28.04 -18.45
C CYS A 243 1.67 -27.97 -17.78
N PHE A 244 1.36 -26.87 -17.10
CA PHE A 244 0.01 -26.63 -16.61
C PHE A 244 -0.87 -25.95 -17.66
N ASP A 245 -0.28 -25.45 -18.74
CA ASP A 245 -0.96 -24.82 -19.87
C ASP A 245 -1.58 -25.88 -20.80
N THR A 246 -2.86 -25.70 -21.14
CA THR A 246 -3.59 -26.62 -22.03
C THR A 246 -3.08 -26.62 -23.47
N ASP A 247 -2.37 -25.56 -23.90
CA ASP A 247 -1.71 -25.49 -25.20
C ASP A 247 -0.39 -26.28 -25.23
N CYS A 248 0.11 -26.73 -24.08
CA CYS A 248 1.25 -27.64 -23.92
C CYS A 248 0.91 -29.14 -23.97
N ILE A 249 -0.37 -29.48 -24.14
CA ILE A 249 -0.82 -30.88 -24.25
C ILE A 249 -0.11 -31.61 -25.41
N GLY A 250 0.69 -32.61 -25.04
CA GLY A 250 1.45 -33.46 -25.96
C GLY A 250 2.85 -32.94 -26.31
N ASP A 251 3.34 -31.89 -25.65
CA ASP A 251 4.76 -31.53 -25.70
C ASP A 251 5.63 -32.59 -25.00
N PRO A 252 6.77 -33.03 -25.58
CA PRO A 252 7.63 -34.04 -24.97
C PRO A 252 8.19 -33.71 -23.58
N PHE A 253 8.15 -32.44 -23.15
CA PHE A 253 8.58 -32.02 -21.81
C PHE A 253 7.49 -32.22 -20.74
N CYS A 254 6.22 -32.22 -21.13
CA CYS A 254 5.03 -32.35 -20.26
C CYS A 254 4.41 -33.75 -20.37
N PHE A 255 5.25 -34.78 -20.35
CA PHE A 255 4.83 -36.12 -20.72
C PHE A 255 4.52 -36.99 -19.50
N GLU A 256 3.23 -37.19 -19.23
CA GLU A 256 2.71 -38.13 -18.23
C GLU A 256 2.57 -39.56 -18.81
N GLY A 257 3.70 -40.21 -19.10
CA GLY A 257 3.64 -41.55 -19.71
C GLY A 257 4.86 -42.42 -19.44
N ASP A 258 5.55 -42.18 -18.32
CA ASP A 258 6.62 -43.02 -17.85
C ASP A 258 6.48 -43.46 -16.38
N ALA A 259 7.27 -44.45 -15.97
CA ALA A 259 7.09 -45.10 -14.68
C ALA A 259 7.48 -44.21 -13.47
N ALA A 260 8.12 -43.06 -13.69
CA ALA A 260 8.47 -42.11 -12.64
C ALA A 260 7.36 -41.07 -12.43
N THR A 261 6.65 -40.68 -13.50
CA THR A 261 5.57 -39.68 -13.47
C THR A 261 4.23 -40.30 -13.13
N CYS A 262 3.95 -41.54 -13.55
CA CYS A 262 2.67 -42.22 -13.27
C CYS A 262 2.52 -42.77 -11.84
N GLY A 263 3.05 -42.09 -10.83
CA GLY A 263 2.96 -42.52 -9.43
C GLY A 263 3.65 -41.59 -8.44
N ASP A 264 3.85 -40.33 -8.79
CA ASP A 264 4.46 -39.30 -7.93
C ASP A 264 3.45 -38.32 -7.34
N GLY A 265 2.17 -38.43 -7.69
CA GLY A 265 1.07 -37.62 -7.14
C GLY A 265 1.01 -36.21 -7.73
N ILE A 266 1.60 -35.99 -8.89
CA ILE A 266 1.66 -34.70 -9.60
C ILE A 266 1.03 -34.88 -10.98
N ASP A 267 0.19 -33.92 -11.39
CA ASP A 267 -0.33 -33.77 -12.75
C ASP A 267 0.78 -33.18 -13.62
N ASN A 268 1.50 -34.01 -14.36
CA ASN A 268 2.70 -33.67 -15.12
C ASN A 268 2.39 -33.24 -16.57
N ASP A 269 1.15 -33.40 -17.04
CA ASP A 269 0.68 -32.95 -18.36
C ASP A 269 -0.48 -31.93 -18.33
N GLY A 270 -0.97 -31.60 -17.13
CA GLY A 270 -1.85 -30.47 -16.84
C GLY A 270 -3.32 -30.71 -17.17
N ASP A 271 -3.73 -31.95 -17.47
CA ASP A 271 -5.10 -32.25 -17.91
C ASP A 271 -6.13 -32.39 -16.76
N GLY A 272 -5.65 -32.29 -15.52
CA GLY A 272 -6.42 -32.39 -14.28
C GLY A 272 -6.55 -33.81 -13.73
N ALA A 273 -6.02 -34.82 -14.42
CA ALA A 273 -5.83 -36.16 -13.89
C ALA A 273 -4.42 -36.31 -13.30
N ILE A 274 -4.25 -37.23 -12.34
CA ILE A 274 -2.94 -37.55 -11.77
C ILE A 274 -2.73 -39.06 -11.77
N ASP A 275 -1.50 -39.48 -12.04
CA ASP A 275 -1.05 -40.86 -11.93
C ASP A 275 -1.97 -41.85 -12.69
N CYS A 276 -2.59 -42.82 -12.02
CA CYS A 276 -3.39 -43.87 -12.67
C CYS A 276 -4.78 -43.42 -13.09
N ALA A 277 -5.22 -42.24 -12.66
CA ALA A 277 -6.44 -41.62 -13.20
C ALA A 277 -6.18 -40.99 -14.58
N ASP A 278 -4.90 -40.81 -14.94
CA ASP A 278 -4.46 -40.24 -16.20
C ASP A 278 -4.47 -41.28 -17.34
N ALA A 279 -5.02 -40.89 -18.49
CA ALA A 279 -5.14 -41.76 -19.66
C ALA A 279 -3.78 -42.09 -20.30
N ASP A 280 -2.78 -41.23 -20.17
CA ASP A 280 -1.44 -41.39 -20.73
C ASP A 280 -0.56 -42.33 -19.88
N CYS A 281 -0.97 -42.57 -18.62
CA CYS A 281 -0.39 -43.57 -17.72
C CYS A 281 -0.88 -45.01 -17.93
N GLY A 282 -1.82 -45.24 -18.84
CA GLY A 282 -2.40 -46.56 -19.11
C GLY A 282 -1.39 -47.66 -19.40
N GLY A 283 -1.13 -48.54 -18.41
CA GLY A 283 -0.24 -49.69 -18.51
C GLY A 283 1.24 -49.41 -18.17
N ILE A 284 1.55 -48.26 -17.57
CA ILE A 284 2.91 -47.78 -17.29
C ILE A 284 3.09 -47.55 -15.78
N GLY A 285 4.24 -47.94 -15.22
CA GLY A 285 4.52 -47.75 -13.79
C GLY A 285 3.62 -48.61 -12.88
N PRO A 286 3.09 -48.08 -11.76
CA PRO A 286 2.11 -48.76 -10.91
C PRO A 286 0.73 -48.92 -11.60
N CYS A 287 0.47 -48.18 -12.68
CA CYS A 287 -0.80 -48.16 -13.41
C CYS A 287 -0.89 -49.34 -14.41
N GLY A 288 -0.97 -50.55 -13.87
CA GLY A 288 -0.86 -51.83 -14.57
C GLY A 288 -2.17 -52.60 -14.70
N LEU A 289 -2.11 -53.93 -14.51
CA LEU A 289 -3.32 -54.72 -14.28
C LEU A 289 -3.70 -54.56 -12.82
N GLU A 290 -4.99 -54.51 -12.53
CA GLU A 290 -5.52 -54.31 -11.18
C GLU A 290 -4.89 -55.25 -10.14
N ILE A 291 -4.33 -54.67 -9.07
CA ILE A 291 -3.80 -55.37 -7.91
C ILE A 291 -4.94 -55.46 -6.91
N CYS A 292 -5.62 -56.60 -6.93
CA CYS A 292 -6.90 -56.83 -6.27
C CYS A 292 -6.95 -56.79 -4.72
N ASP A 293 -5.98 -56.19 -4.03
CA ASP A 293 -5.92 -56.09 -2.57
C ASP A 293 -5.12 -54.90 -2.00
N ASP A 294 -4.88 -53.84 -2.78
CA ASP A 294 -4.08 -52.69 -2.35
C ASP A 294 -4.84 -51.38 -2.18
N GLY A 295 -6.14 -51.36 -2.53
CA GLY A 295 -7.02 -50.22 -2.32
C GLY A 295 -6.83 -49.07 -3.31
N LEU A 296 -6.08 -49.28 -4.39
CA LEU A 296 -5.83 -48.33 -5.47
C LEU A 296 -6.51 -48.80 -6.75
N ASP A 297 -6.86 -47.86 -7.63
CA ASP A 297 -7.35 -48.16 -8.99
C ASP A 297 -6.13 -48.24 -9.91
N ASN A 298 -5.52 -49.42 -10.00
CA ASN A 298 -4.26 -49.57 -10.73
C ASN A 298 -4.46 -49.63 -12.25
N ASP A 299 -5.67 -49.83 -12.77
CA ASP A 299 -5.91 -49.81 -14.21
C ASP A 299 -6.80 -48.65 -14.71
N GLY A 300 -7.25 -47.79 -13.78
CA GLY A 300 -7.82 -46.48 -14.05
C GLY A 300 -9.25 -46.52 -14.55
N ASP A 301 -9.97 -47.62 -14.34
CA ASP A 301 -11.33 -47.82 -14.85
C ASP A 301 -12.43 -47.31 -13.89
N GLY A 302 -12.02 -46.80 -12.73
CA GLY A 302 -12.84 -46.26 -11.65
C GLY A 302 -13.27 -47.30 -10.62
N LEU A 303 -12.80 -48.55 -10.72
CA LEU A 303 -13.17 -49.65 -9.82
C LEU A 303 -11.93 -50.21 -9.12
N ILE A 304 -11.83 -49.99 -7.81
CA ILE A 304 -10.71 -50.52 -7.01
C ILE A 304 -10.93 -51.98 -6.60
N ASP A 305 -9.84 -52.73 -6.55
CA ASP A 305 -9.70 -54.09 -6.05
C ASP A 305 -10.78 -55.07 -6.61
N CYS A 306 -11.51 -55.74 -5.72
CA CYS A 306 -12.48 -56.78 -6.03
C CYS A 306 -13.84 -56.24 -6.49
N VAL A 307 -13.99 -54.93 -6.49
CA VAL A 307 -15.15 -54.26 -7.10
C VAL A 307 -15.00 -54.31 -8.63
N ASP A 308 -13.77 -54.31 -9.14
CA ASP A 308 -13.49 -54.59 -10.54
C ASP A 308 -13.54 -56.08 -10.86
N THR A 309 -14.76 -56.56 -11.13
CA THR A 309 -14.95 -57.96 -11.52
C THR A 309 -14.46 -58.30 -12.93
N VAL A 310 -14.06 -57.30 -13.73
CA VAL A 310 -13.55 -57.47 -15.10
C VAL A 310 -12.07 -57.82 -15.05
N ASP A 311 -11.27 -57.10 -14.27
CA ASP A 311 -9.82 -57.30 -14.19
C ASP A 311 -9.34 -58.02 -12.91
N CYS A 312 -10.21 -58.17 -11.89
CA CYS A 312 -10.04 -59.07 -10.73
C CYS A 312 -10.96 -60.31 -10.74
N PRO A 313 -10.69 -61.31 -11.60
CA PRO A 313 -11.52 -62.50 -11.72
C PRO A 313 -11.40 -63.46 -10.52
N VAL A 314 -12.54 -64.06 -10.17
CA VAL A 314 -12.74 -64.94 -9.01
C VAL A 314 -11.61 -65.95 -8.77
N GLY A 315 -10.91 -65.81 -7.63
CA GLY A 315 -9.90 -66.75 -7.14
C GLY A 315 -8.45 -66.26 -7.17
N VAL A 316 -8.22 -64.98 -7.51
CA VAL A 316 -6.95 -64.30 -7.23
C VAL A 316 -6.78 -64.08 -5.71
N PRO A 317 -5.56 -64.21 -5.15
CA PRO A 317 -5.30 -63.88 -3.75
C PRO A 317 -5.63 -62.40 -3.52
N GLY A 318 -6.57 -62.09 -2.62
CA GLY A 318 -7.09 -60.73 -2.41
C GLY A 318 -8.61 -60.70 -2.38
N CYS A 319 -9.26 -61.28 -3.40
CA CYS A 319 -10.72 -61.34 -3.50
C CYS A 319 -11.34 -62.55 -2.81
N LEU A 320 -11.65 -62.38 -1.53
CA LEU A 320 -12.51 -63.26 -0.75
C LEU A 320 -13.97 -62.77 -0.82
N ALA A 321 -14.93 -63.63 -0.47
CA ALA A 321 -16.30 -63.17 -0.24
C ALA A 321 -16.29 -62.08 0.85
N PRO A 322 -17.26 -61.14 0.86
CA PRO A 322 -17.35 -60.12 1.91
C PRO A 322 -17.17 -60.71 3.30
N ASP A 323 -16.46 -60.02 4.20
CA ASP A 323 -16.19 -60.54 5.56
C ASP A 323 -17.49 -60.89 6.32
N ASN A 324 -18.59 -60.22 5.99
CA ASN A 324 -19.92 -60.46 6.52
C ASN A 324 -20.79 -61.38 5.65
N ASN A 325 -20.18 -62.31 4.93
CA ASN A 325 -20.85 -63.32 4.10
C ASN A 325 -21.48 -64.48 4.90
N GLU A 326 -21.24 -64.56 6.20
CA GLU A 326 -21.92 -65.49 7.09
C GLU A 326 -22.65 -64.74 8.21
N CYS A 327 -23.75 -65.30 8.69
CA CYS A 327 -24.53 -64.66 9.75
C CYS A 327 -23.70 -64.44 11.03
N ASP A 328 -22.81 -65.39 11.38
CA ASP A 328 -21.96 -65.28 12.58
C ASP A 328 -20.86 -64.22 12.44
N THR A 329 -20.62 -63.71 11.22
CA THR A 329 -19.65 -62.64 10.92
C THR A 329 -20.34 -61.34 10.52
N ALA A 330 -21.63 -61.19 10.86
CA ALA A 330 -22.39 -60.00 10.57
C ALA A 330 -21.72 -58.72 11.12
N THR A 331 -21.69 -57.67 10.30
CA THR A 331 -21.08 -56.39 10.67
C THR A 331 -22.05 -55.56 11.52
N PRO A 332 -21.62 -54.99 12.67
CA PRO A 332 -22.45 -54.07 13.43
C PRO A 332 -22.79 -52.80 12.65
N ILE A 333 -24.03 -52.33 12.75
CA ILE A 333 -24.52 -51.08 12.16
C ILE A 333 -25.46 -50.35 13.14
N ALA A 334 -25.32 -49.04 13.24
CA ALA A 334 -26.07 -48.15 14.13
C ALA A 334 -27.08 -47.28 13.36
N CYS A 335 -28.00 -46.64 14.09
CA CYS A 335 -28.92 -45.67 13.49
C CYS A 335 -28.13 -44.47 12.96
N GLY A 336 -28.48 -43.95 11.78
CA GLY A 336 -27.76 -42.87 11.09
C GLY A 336 -26.71 -43.37 10.10
N ASP A 337 -26.26 -44.62 10.21
CA ASP A 337 -25.22 -45.16 9.35
C ASP A 337 -25.69 -45.31 7.89
N ILE A 338 -24.80 -44.93 6.97
CA ILE A 338 -24.87 -45.23 5.55
C ILE A 338 -23.67 -46.11 5.22
N VAL A 339 -23.90 -47.37 4.86
CA VAL A 339 -22.82 -48.32 4.53
C VAL A 339 -22.91 -48.75 3.07
N THR A 340 -21.79 -48.66 2.36
CA THR A 340 -21.64 -49.24 1.02
C THR A 340 -21.17 -50.68 1.14
N GLY A 341 -21.69 -51.56 0.28
CA GLY A 341 -21.33 -52.97 0.28
C GLY A 341 -21.64 -53.66 -1.05
N PHE A 342 -21.15 -54.89 -1.20
CA PHE A 342 -21.42 -55.72 -2.37
C PHE A 342 -21.87 -57.13 -1.97
N THR A 343 -22.70 -57.75 -2.80
CA THR A 343 -23.14 -59.15 -2.62
C THR A 343 -22.45 -60.13 -3.57
N ASN A 344 -21.56 -59.64 -4.42
CA ASN A 344 -20.77 -60.46 -5.33
C ASN A 344 -19.92 -61.44 -4.53
N LEU A 345 -19.83 -62.69 -5.01
CA LEU A 345 -19.07 -63.78 -4.37
C LEU A 345 -19.60 -64.26 -3.01
N ALA A 346 -20.58 -63.57 -2.43
CA ALA A 346 -21.28 -64.04 -1.25
C ALA A 346 -22.15 -65.28 -1.55
N THR A 347 -22.31 -66.12 -0.55
CA THR A 347 -23.16 -67.31 -0.61
C THR A 347 -24.62 -66.95 -0.33
N PRO A 348 -25.59 -67.71 -0.88
CA PRO A 348 -27.00 -67.43 -0.63
C PRO A 348 -27.37 -67.56 0.85
N SER A 349 -28.31 -66.72 1.30
CA SER A 349 -28.66 -66.65 2.71
C SER A 349 -29.05 -68.02 3.28
N THR A 350 -28.40 -68.41 4.36
CA THR A 350 -28.68 -69.65 5.09
C THR A 350 -29.84 -69.51 6.09
N LEU A 351 -30.33 -68.29 6.32
CA LEU A 351 -31.44 -68.04 7.25
C LEU A 351 -32.80 -68.41 6.61
N PRO A 352 -33.81 -68.75 7.44
CA PRO A 352 -35.14 -69.09 6.95
C PRO A 352 -35.76 -67.94 6.17
N THR A 353 -36.67 -68.22 5.23
CA THR A 353 -37.40 -67.17 4.51
C THR A 353 -38.17 -66.25 5.45
N CYS A 354 -38.01 -64.93 5.29
CA CYS A 354 -38.73 -63.90 6.04
C CYS A 354 -39.61 -63.03 5.13
N ILE A 355 -40.93 -63.10 5.35
CA ILE A 355 -42.00 -62.44 4.58
C ILE A 355 -42.02 -62.81 3.08
N THR A 356 -41.01 -62.41 2.30
CA THR A 356 -40.87 -62.70 0.87
C THR A 356 -39.83 -63.80 0.65
N THR A 357 -39.85 -64.54 -0.47
CA THR A 357 -38.97 -65.74 -0.67
C THR A 357 -37.50 -65.37 -0.83
N ASN A 358 -36.57 -65.95 -0.05
CA ASN A 358 -35.14 -65.64 -0.16
C ASN A 358 -34.62 -65.89 -1.59
N GLY A 359 -33.77 -64.98 -2.06
CA GLY A 359 -33.05 -65.16 -3.32
C GLY A 359 -32.04 -66.30 -3.27
N THR A 360 -31.63 -66.73 -4.46
CA THR A 360 -30.44 -67.53 -4.73
C THR A 360 -29.18 -66.68 -5.00
N GLY A 361 -29.29 -65.34 -4.96
CA GLY A 361 -28.15 -64.42 -4.96
C GLY A 361 -27.39 -64.44 -3.63
N GLY A 362 -26.17 -63.92 -3.63
CA GLY A 362 -25.31 -63.77 -2.45
C GLY A 362 -25.96 -62.89 -1.39
N ALA A 363 -25.69 -63.21 -0.12
CA ALA A 363 -26.26 -62.52 1.02
C ALA A 363 -25.17 -62.08 1.98
N VAL A 364 -25.30 -60.86 2.48
CA VAL A 364 -24.41 -60.25 3.47
C VAL A 364 -25.22 -59.79 4.67
N TYR A 365 -24.58 -59.83 5.83
CA TYR A 365 -25.25 -59.79 7.12
C TYR A 365 -24.78 -58.59 7.96
N TYR A 366 -25.73 -57.95 8.62
CA TYR A 366 -25.49 -56.86 9.56
C TYR A 366 -26.22 -57.13 10.88
N THR A 367 -25.67 -56.63 11.97
CA THR A 367 -26.31 -56.68 13.30
C THR A 367 -26.60 -55.28 13.80
N HIS A 368 -27.79 -55.10 14.35
CA HIS A 368 -28.24 -53.85 14.94
C HIS A 368 -28.85 -54.11 16.31
N THR A 369 -28.35 -53.43 17.35
CA THR A 369 -28.99 -53.42 18.67
C THR A 369 -30.18 -52.47 18.62
N GLY A 370 -31.39 -52.99 18.77
CA GLY A 370 -32.61 -52.18 18.68
C GLY A 370 -32.61 -51.06 19.71
N THR A 371 -33.15 -49.91 19.31
CA THR A 371 -33.26 -48.70 20.14
C THR A 371 -34.56 -48.63 20.93
N GLY A 372 -35.56 -49.45 20.58
CA GLY A 372 -36.89 -49.40 21.21
C GLY A 372 -37.95 -48.70 20.37
N PHE A 373 -37.55 -48.21 19.21
CA PHE A 373 -38.37 -47.42 18.30
C PHE A 373 -38.39 -48.02 16.90
N THR A 374 -39.17 -47.42 16.00
CA THR A 374 -39.30 -47.91 14.62
C THR A 374 -38.00 -47.72 13.86
N THR A 375 -37.35 -48.82 13.49
CA THR A 375 -36.15 -48.83 12.66
C THR A 375 -36.52 -49.05 11.19
N ILE A 376 -35.82 -48.35 10.30
CA ILE A 376 -35.95 -48.33 8.85
C ILE A 376 -34.60 -48.74 8.26
N ALA A 377 -34.55 -49.88 7.57
CA ALA A 377 -33.40 -50.28 6.76
C ALA A 377 -33.77 -50.09 5.28
N THR A 378 -32.99 -49.30 4.53
CA THR A 378 -33.32 -48.98 3.14
C THR A 378 -32.11 -49.07 2.22
N THR A 379 -32.34 -49.54 0.99
CA THR A 379 -31.37 -49.55 -0.12
C THR A 379 -31.80 -48.62 -1.26
N CYS A 380 -32.75 -47.70 -1.01
CA CYS A 380 -33.35 -46.82 -2.01
C CYS A 380 -32.45 -45.65 -2.47
N SER A 381 -31.12 -45.77 -2.38
CA SER A 381 -30.20 -44.77 -2.90
C SER A 381 -30.03 -44.90 -4.42
N GLY A 382 -29.40 -43.90 -5.05
CA GLY A 382 -29.11 -43.93 -6.49
C GLY A 382 -28.00 -44.91 -6.91
N THR A 383 -27.31 -45.52 -5.95
CA THR A 383 -26.05 -46.28 -6.15
C THR A 383 -26.24 -47.79 -6.26
N ALA A 384 -27.40 -48.33 -5.85
CA ALA A 384 -27.67 -49.77 -5.93
C ALA A 384 -27.89 -50.24 -7.39
N GLN A 385 -27.07 -51.19 -7.83
CA GLN A 385 -26.99 -51.60 -9.24
C GLN A 385 -27.83 -52.84 -9.60
N TYR A 386 -28.57 -53.40 -8.64
CA TYR A 386 -29.32 -54.65 -8.81
C TYR A 386 -30.65 -54.65 -8.06
N ASP A 387 -31.46 -55.68 -8.34
CA ASP A 387 -32.75 -55.93 -7.70
C ASP A 387 -32.52 -56.42 -6.25
N THR A 388 -32.59 -55.49 -5.30
CA THR A 388 -32.22 -55.71 -3.89
C THR A 388 -33.39 -56.22 -3.08
N LYS A 389 -33.06 -56.95 -2.03
CA LYS A 389 -33.99 -57.53 -1.07
C LYS A 389 -33.41 -57.45 0.33
N ILE A 390 -34.21 -56.98 1.27
CA ILE A 390 -33.85 -56.89 2.69
C ILE A 390 -34.69 -57.86 3.50
N SER A 391 -34.07 -58.59 4.43
CA SER A 391 -34.74 -59.43 5.42
C SER A 391 -34.21 -59.15 6.82
N VAL A 392 -35.10 -58.99 7.80
CA VAL A 392 -34.75 -58.61 9.17
C VAL A 392 -35.28 -59.67 10.14
N TYR A 393 -34.44 -60.11 11.06
CA TYR A 393 -34.74 -61.10 12.08
C TYR A 393 -34.40 -60.55 13.47
N GLU A 394 -35.22 -60.85 14.47
CA GLU A 394 -34.91 -60.70 15.89
C GLU A 394 -34.16 -61.95 16.39
N GLY A 395 -33.16 -61.75 17.25
CA GLY A 395 -32.39 -62.81 17.90
C GLY A 395 -31.06 -63.09 17.20
N ASP A 396 -30.55 -64.33 17.35
CA ASP A 396 -29.25 -64.74 16.84
C ASP A 396 -29.35 -65.65 15.60
N CYS A 397 -28.19 -65.96 15.00
CA CYS A 397 -28.06 -66.80 13.81
C CYS A 397 -28.55 -68.25 14.00
N LEU A 398 -28.70 -68.71 15.24
CA LEU A 398 -29.16 -70.07 15.56
C LEU A 398 -30.68 -70.13 15.76
N THR A 399 -31.28 -69.03 16.20
CA THR A 399 -32.71 -68.91 16.53
C THR A 399 -33.36 -67.64 15.95
N PRO A 400 -33.22 -67.36 14.65
CA PRO A 400 -33.72 -66.13 14.04
C PRO A 400 -35.26 -66.11 13.99
N ILE A 401 -35.87 -65.04 14.48
CA ILE A 401 -37.31 -64.80 14.41
C ILE A 401 -37.56 -63.71 13.36
N CYS A 402 -38.22 -64.04 12.26
CA CYS A 402 -38.53 -63.08 11.20
C CYS A 402 -39.39 -61.91 11.72
N VAL A 403 -38.91 -60.67 11.57
CA VAL A 403 -39.64 -59.45 11.95
C VAL A 403 -40.07 -58.60 10.75
N GLY A 404 -39.33 -58.65 9.63
CA GLY A 404 -39.67 -57.88 8.44
C GLY A 404 -38.91 -58.34 7.21
N GLY A 405 -39.47 -58.13 6.03
CA GLY A 405 -38.79 -58.47 4.79
C GLY A 405 -39.50 -57.87 3.58
N ASN A 406 -38.73 -57.39 2.62
CA ASN A 406 -39.23 -56.71 1.44
C ASN A 406 -38.26 -56.89 0.27
N ASP A 407 -38.83 -57.00 -0.94
CA ASP A 407 -38.12 -57.12 -2.22
C ASP A 407 -38.41 -55.99 -3.22
N ASP A 408 -39.40 -55.10 -3.05
CA ASP A 408 -39.68 -54.00 -4.01
C ASP A 408 -40.57 -52.89 -3.36
N ASN A 409 -40.03 -51.82 -2.77
CA ASN A 409 -40.89 -50.78 -2.15
C ASN A 409 -40.39 -49.33 -2.13
N CYS A 410 -39.36 -48.97 -2.90
CA CYS A 410 -38.92 -47.57 -2.98
C CYS A 410 -39.90 -46.69 -3.78
N THR A 411 -40.50 -45.67 -3.16
CA THR A 411 -41.39 -44.72 -3.83
C THR A 411 -40.72 -43.37 -4.06
N GLY A 412 -39.96 -43.26 -5.15
CA GLY A 412 -39.35 -42.01 -5.62
C GLY A 412 -37.91 -42.23 -6.10
N GLY A 413 -37.67 -42.12 -7.40
CA GLY A 413 -36.31 -41.97 -7.96
C GLY A 413 -35.68 -43.19 -8.64
N SER A 414 -35.68 -44.38 -8.02
CA SER A 414 -34.85 -45.50 -8.51
C SER A 414 -35.66 -46.78 -8.75
N SER A 415 -35.73 -47.22 -10.02
CA SER A 415 -36.18 -48.49 -10.64
C SER A 415 -37.38 -49.31 -10.11
N GLY A 416 -37.93 -49.06 -8.92
CA GLY A 416 -38.96 -49.89 -8.28
C GLY A 416 -38.47 -51.27 -7.84
N LEU A 417 -37.17 -51.57 -8.00
CA LEU A 417 -36.52 -52.87 -7.73
C LEU A 417 -35.67 -52.86 -6.45
N LEU A 418 -35.80 -51.81 -5.65
CA LEU A 418 -35.01 -51.59 -4.44
C LEU A 418 -35.89 -51.74 -3.19
N SER A 419 -35.26 -52.09 -2.09
CA SER A 419 -35.93 -52.56 -0.89
C SER A 419 -35.78 -51.65 0.33
N THR A 420 -36.89 -51.48 1.05
CA THR A 420 -36.96 -50.85 2.38
C THR A 420 -37.77 -51.73 3.33
N VAL A 421 -37.28 -51.93 4.57
CA VAL A 421 -38.01 -52.63 5.64
C VAL A 421 -38.09 -51.72 6.84
N LEU A 422 -39.29 -51.61 7.42
CA LEU A 422 -39.54 -50.91 8.68
C LEU A 422 -40.02 -51.91 9.72
N TRP A 423 -39.51 -51.83 10.95
CA TRP A 423 -39.96 -52.65 12.07
C TRP A 423 -39.85 -51.89 13.40
N ASP A 424 -40.72 -52.19 14.35
CA ASP A 424 -40.60 -51.68 15.71
C ASP A 424 -39.50 -52.47 16.43
N SER A 425 -38.35 -51.85 16.65
CA SER A 425 -37.26 -52.45 17.39
C SER A 425 -37.53 -52.41 18.90
N VAL A 426 -36.86 -53.26 19.66
CA VAL A 426 -36.97 -53.31 21.13
C VAL A 426 -35.60 -52.97 21.69
N ALA A 427 -35.57 -52.03 22.63
CA ALA A 427 -34.34 -51.52 23.22
C ALA A 427 -33.45 -52.67 23.76
N GLY A 428 -32.21 -52.73 23.29
CA GLY A 428 -31.22 -53.73 23.71
C GLY A 428 -31.44 -55.14 23.14
N VAL A 429 -32.39 -55.34 22.23
CA VAL A 429 -32.58 -56.62 21.52
C VAL A 429 -31.81 -56.60 20.21
N GLU A 430 -31.05 -57.66 19.94
CA GLU A 430 -30.28 -57.80 18.70
C GLU A 430 -31.16 -58.17 17.50
N TYR A 431 -30.95 -57.46 16.40
CA TYR A 431 -31.57 -57.71 15.11
C TYR A 431 -30.50 -58.04 14.06
N ILE A 432 -30.79 -59.01 13.20
CA ILE A 432 -29.97 -59.39 12.05
C ILE A 432 -30.65 -58.85 10.79
N ILE A 433 -29.96 -57.96 10.09
CA ILE A 433 -30.38 -57.38 8.80
C ILE A 433 -29.60 -58.10 7.70
N VAL A 434 -30.30 -58.63 6.70
CA VAL A 434 -29.70 -59.35 5.57
C VAL A 434 -30.02 -58.60 4.29
N VAL A 435 -28.98 -58.15 3.59
CA VAL A 435 -29.09 -57.61 2.23
C VAL A 435 -28.72 -58.69 1.24
N HIS A 436 -29.61 -58.98 0.30
CA HIS A 436 -29.40 -59.95 -0.77
C HIS A 436 -30.21 -59.57 -2.00
N GLY A 437 -30.06 -60.28 -3.13
CA GLY A 437 -30.85 -59.98 -4.34
C GLY A 437 -32.10 -60.82 -4.52
N PHE A 438 -33.09 -60.29 -5.25
CA PHE A 438 -34.21 -61.10 -5.75
C PHE A 438 -33.72 -62.10 -6.81
N GLY A 439 -34.17 -63.34 -6.75
CA GLY A 439 -33.72 -64.38 -7.69
C GLY A 439 -32.22 -64.63 -7.58
N ALA A 440 -31.45 -64.43 -8.65
CA ALA A 440 -29.99 -64.63 -8.65
C ALA A 440 -29.20 -63.30 -8.72
N SER A 441 -29.88 -62.17 -8.58
CA SER A 441 -29.27 -60.83 -8.66
C SER A 441 -28.28 -60.62 -7.52
N GLN A 442 -27.17 -59.95 -7.84
CA GLN A 442 -26.09 -59.55 -6.93
C GLN A 442 -25.48 -58.27 -7.49
N GLY A 443 -24.82 -57.47 -6.65
CA GLY A 443 -24.19 -56.22 -7.06
C GLY A 443 -23.84 -55.34 -5.87
N LEU A 444 -23.42 -54.11 -6.19
CA LEU A 444 -23.23 -53.02 -5.23
C LEU A 444 -24.55 -52.48 -4.72
N TYR A 445 -24.56 -52.11 -3.45
CA TYR A 445 -25.66 -51.41 -2.80
C TYR A 445 -25.11 -50.47 -1.73
N GLU A 446 -25.96 -49.54 -1.34
CA GLU A 446 -25.80 -48.74 -0.13
C GLU A 446 -26.98 -49.05 0.79
N LEU A 447 -26.70 -49.31 2.06
CA LEU A 447 -27.68 -49.58 3.09
C LEU A 447 -27.67 -48.41 4.07
N THR A 448 -28.80 -47.70 4.17
CA THR A 448 -29.02 -46.69 5.20
C THR A 448 -29.90 -47.28 6.30
N LEU A 449 -29.49 -47.11 7.56
CA LEU A 449 -30.28 -47.47 8.71
C LEU A 449 -30.73 -46.21 9.44
N THR A 450 -32.04 -46.00 9.57
CA THR A 450 -32.62 -44.87 10.29
C THR A 450 -33.50 -45.41 11.40
N CYS A 451 -33.39 -44.90 12.60
CA CYS A 451 -34.33 -45.22 13.68
C CYS A 451 -35.15 -43.97 13.95
N ALA A 452 -36.45 -44.12 14.11
CA ALA A 452 -37.20 -43.12 14.84
C ALA A 452 -36.57 -43.05 16.24
N SER A 453 -36.29 -41.86 16.74
CA SER A 453 -36.23 -41.66 18.18
C SER A 453 -37.66 -41.70 18.70
N GLY A 454 -37.86 -42.09 19.95
CA GLY A 454 -39.10 -41.77 20.63
C GLY A 454 -38.75 -40.68 21.58
N GLY A 455 -39.57 -39.62 21.53
CA GLY A 455 -39.29 -38.36 22.17
C GLY A 455 -38.64 -38.50 23.53
N GLU A 456 -37.66 -37.64 23.69
CA GLU A 456 -36.81 -37.42 24.83
C GLU A 456 -37.54 -37.54 26.18
N ILE A 457 -36.90 -38.19 27.16
CA ILE A 457 -37.35 -38.10 28.55
C ILE A 457 -36.73 -36.83 29.11
N CYS A 458 -37.53 -35.76 29.06
CA CYS A 458 -37.17 -34.37 29.33
C CYS A 458 -36.65 -34.01 30.74
N ASP A 459 -36.17 -34.98 31.53
CA ASP A 459 -35.77 -34.78 32.94
C ASP A 459 -34.67 -35.72 33.45
N ASN A 460 -33.95 -36.42 32.57
CA ASN A 460 -33.07 -37.51 32.95
C ASN A 460 -31.56 -37.26 32.69
N GLY A 461 -31.20 -36.17 32.01
CA GLY A 461 -29.82 -35.76 31.74
C GLY A 461 -29.12 -36.61 30.69
N VAL A 462 -29.87 -37.28 29.82
CA VAL A 462 -29.37 -38.19 28.78
C VAL A 462 -30.16 -37.94 27.51
N ASP A 463 -29.45 -37.71 26.43
CA ASP A 463 -29.95 -37.75 25.05
C ASP A 463 -30.56 -39.15 24.76
N ASP A 464 -31.84 -39.35 25.10
CA ASP A 464 -32.57 -40.61 24.93
C ASP A 464 -32.97 -40.85 23.47
N ASP A 465 -33.00 -39.74 22.74
CA ASP A 465 -33.38 -39.55 21.37
C ASP A 465 -32.18 -39.77 20.40
N LEU A 466 -30.98 -39.43 20.85
CA LEU A 466 -29.66 -39.50 20.21
C LEU A 466 -29.46 -38.52 19.05
N ASP A 467 -30.19 -37.41 19.01
CA ASP A 467 -30.02 -36.34 18.03
C ASP A 467 -29.01 -35.25 18.45
N GLY A 468 -28.51 -35.33 19.69
CA GLY A 468 -27.45 -34.49 20.23
C GLY A 468 -27.92 -33.43 21.22
N ASP A 469 -29.24 -33.22 21.36
CA ASP A 469 -29.83 -32.35 22.36
C ASP A 469 -30.29 -33.20 23.58
N ILE A 470 -30.32 -32.60 24.78
CA ILE A 470 -30.61 -33.32 26.04
C ILE A 470 -31.71 -32.58 26.81
N ASP A 471 -32.67 -33.33 27.35
CA ASP A 471 -33.78 -32.83 28.17
C ASP A 471 -34.52 -31.63 27.52
N CYS A 472 -34.61 -30.47 28.19
CA CYS A 472 -35.39 -29.32 27.71
C CYS A 472 -34.75 -28.55 26.55
N LEU A 473 -33.48 -28.83 26.24
CA LEU A 473 -32.81 -28.32 25.04
C LEU A 473 -33.24 -29.09 23.78
N ASP A 474 -33.83 -30.27 23.95
CA ASP A 474 -34.35 -31.08 22.86
C ASP A 474 -35.71 -30.53 22.39
N ALA A 475 -35.82 -30.25 21.09
CA ALA A 475 -37.05 -29.74 20.46
C ALA A 475 -38.24 -30.70 20.61
N ASP A 476 -37.99 -31.99 20.80
CA ASP A 476 -39.01 -33.01 21.04
C ASP A 476 -39.62 -32.94 22.46
N CYS A 477 -39.04 -32.14 23.37
CA CYS A 477 -39.59 -31.79 24.69
C CYS A 477 -40.59 -30.63 24.67
N GLY A 478 -40.90 -30.07 23.49
CA GLY A 478 -41.85 -28.97 23.30
C GLY A 478 -43.24 -29.24 23.87
N GLY A 479 -43.48 -28.73 25.10
CA GLY A 479 -44.76 -28.82 25.81
C GLY A 479 -44.85 -29.89 26.89
N ASP A 480 -43.74 -30.54 27.28
CA ASP A 480 -43.68 -31.37 28.48
C ASP A 480 -43.82 -30.50 29.76
N PRO A 481 -44.59 -30.92 30.77
CA PRO A 481 -44.74 -30.15 32.02
C PRO A 481 -43.46 -29.97 32.84
N VAL A 482 -42.41 -30.76 32.58
CA VAL A 482 -41.09 -30.56 33.18
C VAL A 482 -40.35 -29.41 32.50
N CYS A 483 -40.52 -29.24 31.18
CA CYS A 483 -39.95 -28.14 30.41
C CYS A 483 -40.86 -26.88 30.40
N GLY A 484 -41.31 -26.48 31.59
CA GLY A 484 -42.22 -25.34 31.80
C GLY A 484 -41.51 -24.15 32.46
N THR A 485 -42.27 -23.19 33.00
CA THR A 485 -41.71 -21.99 33.67
C THR A 485 -40.60 -22.34 34.66
N GLU A 486 -39.47 -21.65 34.53
CA GLU A 486 -38.21 -21.90 35.22
C GLU A 486 -38.33 -22.03 36.76
N ILE A 487 -37.65 -23.04 37.31
CA ILE A 487 -37.49 -23.28 38.75
C ILE A 487 -36.12 -22.73 39.17
N CYS A 488 -36.13 -21.51 39.67
CA CYS A 488 -34.94 -20.66 39.91
C CYS A 488 -33.94 -21.11 41.00
N ASP A 489 -33.88 -22.39 41.40
CA ASP A 489 -32.96 -22.86 42.45
C ASP A 489 -32.55 -24.35 42.37
N ASP A 490 -32.69 -25.01 41.21
CA ASP A 490 -32.42 -26.44 41.05
C ASP A 490 -31.31 -26.83 40.06
N GLY A 491 -30.74 -25.84 39.35
CA GLY A 491 -29.54 -25.98 38.52
C GLY A 491 -29.81 -26.59 37.14
N ILE A 492 -31.06 -26.54 36.69
CA ILE A 492 -31.53 -27.13 35.43
C ILE A 492 -32.31 -26.05 34.68
N ASP A 493 -31.97 -25.85 33.41
CA ASP A 493 -32.78 -25.06 32.48
C ASP A 493 -34.10 -25.80 32.22
N ASN A 494 -35.13 -25.41 32.96
CA ASN A 494 -36.44 -26.02 32.92
C ASN A 494 -37.33 -25.45 31.82
N ASP A 495 -36.97 -24.40 31.08
CA ASP A 495 -37.81 -23.88 30.01
C ASP A 495 -37.20 -23.97 28.60
N GLY A 496 -35.94 -24.42 28.54
CA GLY A 496 -35.20 -24.82 27.34
C GLY A 496 -34.61 -23.64 26.58
N ASP A 497 -34.50 -22.46 27.19
CA ASP A 497 -33.98 -21.26 26.54
C ASP A 497 -32.45 -21.11 26.67
N THR A 498 -31.78 -22.13 27.20
CA THR A 498 -30.34 -22.29 27.46
C THR A 498 -29.83 -21.61 28.73
N LEU A 499 -30.71 -21.01 29.53
CA LEU A 499 -30.37 -20.33 30.77
C LEU A 499 -31.02 -21.07 31.95
N ALA A 500 -30.28 -21.25 33.04
CA ALA A 500 -30.74 -22.02 34.20
C ALA A 500 -30.67 -21.17 35.47
N ASP A 501 -31.61 -21.39 36.39
CA ASP A 501 -31.73 -20.69 37.67
C ASP A 501 -31.71 -19.15 37.52
N CYS A 502 -30.77 -18.46 38.19
CA CYS A 502 -30.71 -17.00 38.21
C CYS A 502 -30.12 -16.41 36.92
N ALA A 503 -29.55 -17.24 36.04
CA ALA A 503 -29.07 -16.79 34.73
C ALA A 503 -30.22 -16.64 33.74
N ASP A 504 -31.39 -17.19 34.08
CA ASP A 504 -32.61 -17.14 33.28
C ASP A 504 -33.39 -15.82 33.56
N PRO A 505 -33.69 -15.00 32.53
CA PRO A 505 -34.50 -13.78 32.66
C PRO A 505 -35.90 -13.99 33.27
N ASP A 506 -36.50 -15.16 33.12
CA ASP A 506 -37.79 -15.52 33.72
C ASP A 506 -37.68 -15.72 35.25
N CYS A 507 -36.46 -15.86 35.78
CA CYS A 507 -36.13 -15.94 37.20
C CYS A 507 -35.74 -14.63 37.87
N ALA A 508 -35.67 -13.52 37.13
CA ALA A 508 -35.23 -12.19 37.62
C ALA A 508 -36.07 -11.59 38.78
N THR A 509 -37.18 -12.21 39.18
CA THR A 509 -37.97 -11.77 40.35
C THR A 509 -38.09 -12.83 41.45
N ALA A 510 -37.39 -13.96 41.31
CA ALA A 510 -37.38 -15.01 42.30
C ALA A 510 -36.61 -14.57 43.55
N PRO A 511 -37.11 -14.83 44.78
CA PRO A 511 -36.47 -14.39 46.02
C PRO A 511 -35.06 -14.92 46.30
N LEU A 512 -34.57 -15.87 45.49
CA LEU A 512 -33.22 -16.43 45.55
C LEU A 512 -32.30 -15.84 44.47
N CYS A 513 -32.88 -15.17 43.47
CA CYS A 513 -32.22 -14.52 42.33
C CYS A 513 -32.36 -12.98 42.36
N PHE A 514 -32.55 -12.42 43.56
CA PHE A 514 -32.78 -10.99 43.76
C PHE A 514 -31.74 -10.45 44.74
N GLU A 515 -30.86 -9.57 44.25
CA GLU A 515 -29.75 -9.00 45.00
C GLU A 515 -30.05 -7.57 45.48
N GLY A 516 -30.93 -7.42 46.47
CA GLY A 516 -31.37 -6.08 46.92
C GLY A 516 -31.62 -5.94 48.42
N ASP A 517 -31.16 -6.90 49.22
CA ASP A 517 -31.32 -6.87 50.67
C ASP A 517 -30.01 -7.05 51.45
N ASP A 518 -30.05 -6.77 52.76
CA ASP A 518 -28.86 -6.77 53.62
C ASP A 518 -28.17 -8.14 53.75
N VAL A 519 -28.80 -9.23 53.27
CA VAL A 519 -28.29 -10.60 53.38
C VAL A 519 -27.64 -11.05 52.07
N SER A 520 -28.27 -10.78 50.92
CA SER A 520 -27.69 -11.07 49.60
C SER A 520 -26.46 -10.19 49.34
N CYS A 521 -26.53 -8.90 49.68
CA CYS A 521 -25.46 -7.92 49.44
C CYS A 521 -24.22 -8.02 50.37
N ALA A 522 -23.99 -9.18 51.00
CA ALA A 522 -22.84 -9.40 51.89
C ALA A 522 -22.44 -10.88 52.03
N ASP A 523 -22.92 -11.76 51.17
CA ASP A 523 -22.67 -13.20 51.26
C ASP A 523 -21.61 -13.72 50.26
N GLY A 524 -21.14 -12.84 49.37
CA GLY A 524 -20.04 -13.09 48.43
C GLY A 524 -20.44 -13.97 47.26
N ILE A 525 -21.72 -14.01 46.94
CA ILE A 525 -22.32 -14.73 45.81
C ILE A 525 -22.97 -13.67 44.91
N ASP A 526 -22.88 -13.89 43.61
CA ASP A 526 -23.58 -13.10 42.59
C ASP A 526 -24.98 -13.72 42.51
N ASN A 527 -25.94 -13.08 43.19
CA ASN A 527 -27.26 -13.65 43.41
C ASN A 527 -28.17 -13.48 42.19
N ASP A 528 -27.98 -12.49 41.34
CA ASP A 528 -28.77 -12.30 40.11
C ASP A 528 -28.00 -12.61 38.80
N LEU A 529 -26.74 -13.05 38.93
CA LEU A 529 -25.85 -13.54 37.87
C LEU A 529 -25.55 -12.50 36.79
N ASP A 530 -25.56 -11.21 37.15
CA ASP A 530 -25.12 -10.12 36.29
C ASP A 530 -23.58 -9.97 36.21
N GLY A 531 -22.86 -10.82 36.97
CA GLY A 531 -21.40 -10.88 37.03
C GLY A 531 -20.80 -10.08 38.18
N LEU A 532 -21.62 -9.39 38.98
CA LEU A 532 -21.20 -8.54 40.08
C LEU A 532 -21.66 -9.16 41.41
N THR A 533 -20.82 -9.04 42.46
CA THR A 533 -21.10 -9.65 43.77
C THR A 533 -21.14 -8.60 44.85
N ASP A 534 -22.11 -8.66 45.76
CA ASP A 534 -22.20 -7.81 46.95
C ASP A 534 -22.11 -6.30 46.60
N CYS A 535 -21.13 -5.58 47.16
CA CYS A 535 -20.99 -4.13 46.96
C CYS A 535 -20.45 -3.72 45.59
N PHE A 536 -20.11 -4.69 44.74
CA PHE A 536 -19.78 -4.43 43.34
C PHE A 536 -21.02 -4.46 42.46
N ASP A 537 -22.14 -4.98 42.97
CA ASP A 537 -23.43 -5.05 42.30
C ASP A 537 -24.22 -3.71 42.47
N PRO A 538 -24.70 -3.09 41.37
CA PRO A 538 -25.55 -1.90 41.38
C PRO A 538 -26.86 -2.03 42.19
N ASP A 539 -27.45 -3.22 42.27
CA ASP A 539 -28.69 -3.49 43.00
C ASP A 539 -28.47 -3.53 44.53
N CYS A 540 -27.22 -3.69 44.96
CA CYS A 540 -26.78 -3.54 46.34
C CYS A 540 -26.54 -2.10 46.80
N VAL A 541 -26.64 -1.12 45.91
CA VAL A 541 -26.40 0.28 46.24
C VAL A 541 -27.47 0.80 47.21
N ASN A 542 -27.02 1.36 48.34
CA ASN A 542 -27.83 1.82 49.48
C ASN A 542 -28.33 0.73 50.45
N THR A 543 -27.85 -0.50 50.33
CA THR A 543 -27.99 -1.50 51.40
C THR A 543 -27.05 -1.19 52.57
N THR A 544 -27.33 -1.75 53.74
CA THR A 544 -26.52 -1.46 54.95
C THR A 544 -25.03 -1.89 54.82
N PRO A 545 -24.67 -2.93 54.05
CA PRO A 545 -23.28 -3.30 53.75
C PRO A 545 -22.52 -2.37 52.78
N CYS A 546 -23.19 -1.69 51.84
CA CYS A 546 -22.55 -1.02 50.68
C CYS A 546 -22.90 0.49 50.58
N PRO A 547 -22.15 1.38 51.26
CA PRO A 547 -22.51 2.81 51.37
C PRO A 547 -21.78 3.78 50.40
N GLY A 548 -21.18 3.33 49.29
CA GLY A 548 -20.47 4.20 48.30
C GLY A 548 -20.32 3.55 46.91
N ALA A 549 -19.84 4.30 45.90
CA ALA A 549 -19.68 3.82 44.51
C ALA A 549 -18.64 2.69 44.40
N ALA A 550 -18.95 1.64 43.64
CA ALA A 550 -18.20 0.38 43.57
C ALA A 550 -16.76 0.52 43.03
N ASN A 551 -16.52 1.50 42.14
CA ASN A 551 -15.25 1.73 41.42
C ASN A 551 -14.72 3.19 41.59
N ASP A 552 -14.92 3.76 42.78
CA ASP A 552 -14.54 5.15 43.13
C ASP A 552 -13.04 5.46 43.06
N THR A 553 -12.13 4.48 42.95
CA THR A 553 -10.68 4.74 42.83
C THR A 553 -10.03 3.77 41.84
N CYS A 554 -8.88 4.15 41.29
CA CYS A 554 -8.08 3.27 40.42
C CYS A 554 -7.69 1.91 41.07
N ASP A 555 -7.60 1.83 42.41
CA ASP A 555 -7.22 0.61 43.13
C ASP A 555 -8.36 -0.42 43.14
N ASN A 556 -9.60 0.03 42.93
CA ASN A 556 -10.81 -0.78 42.77
C ASN A 556 -11.49 -0.50 41.43
N ALA A 557 -10.69 -0.21 40.39
CA ALA A 557 -11.20 -0.04 39.05
C ALA A 557 -11.92 -1.30 38.57
N GLU A 558 -13.06 -1.12 37.91
CA GLU A 558 -13.86 -2.21 37.34
C GLU A 558 -13.13 -2.83 36.14
N LEU A 559 -13.02 -4.15 36.09
CA LEU A 559 -12.33 -4.84 35.00
C LEU A 559 -13.28 -4.97 33.81
N VAL A 560 -12.87 -4.45 32.66
CA VAL A 560 -13.70 -4.43 31.46
C VAL A 560 -12.93 -4.88 30.21
N SER A 561 -13.66 -5.35 29.21
CA SER A 561 -13.18 -5.65 27.85
C SER A 561 -13.84 -4.67 26.85
N GLU A 562 -13.85 -4.99 25.56
CA GLU A 562 -14.70 -4.31 24.59
C GLU A 562 -16.18 -4.54 24.93
N GLY A 563 -17.03 -3.54 24.68
CA GLY A 563 -18.46 -3.56 24.98
C GLY A 563 -18.96 -2.30 25.70
N ASN A 564 -20.18 -2.38 26.24
CA ASN A 564 -20.87 -1.29 26.91
C ASN A 564 -20.97 -1.54 28.42
N PHE A 565 -20.45 -0.61 29.22
CA PHE A 565 -20.36 -0.73 30.68
C PHE A 565 -21.10 0.41 31.36
N ALA A 566 -21.92 0.11 32.37
CA ALA A 566 -22.62 1.14 33.11
C ALA A 566 -21.65 1.94 33.99
N TRP A 567 -21.89 3.24 34.14
CA TRP A 567 -21.19 4.08 35.10
C TRP A 567 -22.16 4.97 35.86
N ASP A 568 -21.88 5.24 37.14
CA ASP A 568 -22.64 6.16 37.98
C ASP A 568 -21.69 6.90 38.93
N ASN A 569 -21.55 8.22 38.72
CA ASN A 569 -20.67 9.06 39.54
C ASN A 569 -21.42 9.85 40.64
N THR A 570 -22.72 9.58 40.85
CA THR A 570 -23.58 10.36 41.76
C THR A 570 -23.18 10.25 43.23
N VAL A 571 -22.49 9.17 43.59
CA VAL A 571 -21.97 8.92 44.95
C VAL A 571 -20.45 8.73 45.00
N SER A 572 -19.74 9.02 43.89
CA SER A 572 -18.28 8.97 43.81
C SER A 572 -17.61 10.27 44.30
N THR A 573 -16.30 10.24 44.44
CA THR A 573 -15.43 11.34 44.81
C THR A 573 -14.43 11.62 43.68
N THR A 574 -13.71 12.74 43.75
CA THR A 574 -12.62 12.97 42.80
C THR A 574 -11.36 12.22 43.25
N ALA A 575 -11.04 11.12 42.58
CA ALA A 575 -10.11 10.11 43.09
C ALA A 575 -9.03 9.71 42.06
N GLY A 576 -8.08 10.61 41.84
CA GLY A 576 -6.90 10.33 41.02
C GLY A 576 -6.31 11.63 40.46
N PRO A 577 -5.35 11.54 39.52
CA PRO A 577 -4.91 12.71 38.78
C PRO A 577 -6.05 13.27 37.91
N VAL A 578 -6.05 14.59 37.73
CA VAL A 578 -6.91 15.32 36.78
C VAL A 578 -6.04 16.24 35.91
N ASP A 579 -4.78 15.84 35.73
CA ASP A 579 -3.75 16.70 35.12
C ASP A 579 -3.93 16.85 33.61
N CYS A 580 -4.61 15.89 32.97
CA CYS A 580 -4.91 15.91 31.54
C CYS A 580 -6.23 16.63 31.22
N ASP A 581 -7.18 16.63 32.15
CA ASP A 581 -8.33 17.53 32.12
C ASP A 581 -8.68 18.00 33.53
N ALA A 582 -8.41 19.28 33.80
CA ALA A 582 -8.60 19.88 35.11
C ALA A 582 -10.08 20.13 35.47
N ASN A 583 -11.01 19.94 34.54
CA ASN A 583 -12.43 20.10 34.76
C ASN A 583 -13.10 18.82 35.30
N MET A 584 -12.41 17.67 35.25
CA MET A 584 -12.96 16.42 35.77
C MET A 584 -13.16 16.46 37.28
N THR A 585 -14.34 16.04 37.70
CA THR A 585 -14.75 15.89 39.09
C THR A 585 -15.67 14.68 39.23
N ASN A 586 -15.76 14.09 40.43
CA ASN A 586 -16.58 12.90 40.71
C ASN A 586 -16.42 11.83 39.63
N ASP A 587 -15.38 11.00 39.78
CA ASP A 587 -14.98 10.01 38.78
C ASP A 587 -15.22 8.58 39.26
N VAL A 588 -15.31 7.69 38.28
CA VAL A 588 -15.28 6.25 38.43
C VAL A 588 -14.20 5.68 37.52
N TRP A 589 -13.67 4.51 37.89
CA TRP A 589 -12.50 3.92 37.24
C TRP A 589 -12.79 2.58 36.61
N PHE A 590 -12.29 2.40 35.39
CA PHE A 590 -12.27 1.12 34.69
C PHE A 590 -10.82 0.73 34.37
N LEU A 591 -10.53 -0.56 34.41
CA LEU A 591 -9.29 -1.17 33.92
C LEU A 591 -9.64 -2.06 32.73
N TYR A 592 -9.47 -1.48 31.55
CA TYR A 592 -9.75 -2.11 30.28
C TYR A 592 -8.58 -2.99 29.84
N THR A 593 -8.81 -4.24 29.43
CA THR A 593 -7.79 -5.09 28.79
C THR A 593 -8.23 -5.39 27.37
N ALA A 594 -7.44 -4.96 26.38
CA ALA A 594 -7.77 -5.16 24.98
C ALA A 594 -7.70 -6.65 24.63
N THR A 595 -8.69 -7.15 23.91
CA THR A 595 -8.72 -8.55 23.45
C THR A 595 -8.07 -8.72 22.09
N LEU A 596 -7.95 -7.64 21.31
CA LEU A 596 -7.29 -7.59 20.00
C LEU A 596 -6.43 -6.34 19.86
N ASP A 597 -5.44 -6.41 18.96
CA ASP A 597 -4.66 -5.22 18.57
C ASP A 597 -5.52 -4.32 17.69
N GLY A 598 -5.38 -3.00 17.82
CA GLY A 598 -6.11 -2.07 16.95
C GLY A 598 -6.22 -0.66 17.52
N THR A 599 -7.27 0.04 17.12
CA THR A 599 -7.61 1.37 17.62
C THR A 599 -8.87 1.29 18.46
N ALA A 600 -8.77 1.61 19.75
CA ALA A 600 -9.90 1.65 20.67
C ALA A 600 -10.55 3.03 20.66
N VAL A 601 -11.81 3.09 20.28
CA VAL A 601 -12.71 4.24 20.50
C VAL A 601 -13.43 4.01 21.82
N ILE A 602 -13.13 4.87 22.79
CA ILE A 602 -13.66 4.83 24.16
C ILE A 602 -14.55 6.04 24.34
N GLN A 603 -15.86 5.84 24.50
CA GLN A 603 -16.81 6.95 24.41
C GLN A 603 -18.02 6.82 25.35
N THR A 604 -18.61 7.96 25.69
CA THR A 604 -19.91 8.07 26.35
C THR A 604 -21.03 8.48 25.37
N CYS A 605 -20.74 8.43 24.06
CA CYS A 605 -21.57 9.04 23.00
C CYS A 605 -22.76 8.18 22.50
N ASP A 606 -22.65 6.85 22.42
CA ASP A 606 -23.62 5.99 21.71
C ASP A 606 -24.44 5.09 22.66
N GLY A 607 -25.72 4.83 22.33
CA GLY A 607 -26.53 3.78 22.98
C GLY A 607 -27.35 4.11 24.26
N GLY A 608 -27.32 5.34 24.77
CA GLY A 608 -28.33 5.87 25.73
C GLY A 608 -27.98 5.77 27.21
N GLY A 609 -27.50 6.87 27.82
CA GLY A 609 -27.29 6.89 29.27
C GLY A 609 -27.19 8.25 29.93
N SER A 610 -26.27 9.10 29.51
CA SER A 610 -26.02 10.36 30.23
C SER A 610 -26.73 11.53 29.56
N SER A 611 -27.56 12.30 30.29
CA SER A 611 -27.92 13.67 29.85
C SER A 611 -26.92 14.70 30.36
N ASP A 612 -25.80 14.22 30.87
CA ASP A 612 -24.89 14.90 31.76
C ASP A 612 -23.54 15.08 31.08
N ASP A 613 -22.89 16.17 31.45
CA ASP A 613 -21.63 16.67 30.89
C ASP A 613 -20.45 15.84 31.41
N THR A 614 -19.88 15.00 30.53
CA THR A 614 -18.89 13.97 30.89
C THR A 614 -17.48 14.36 30.45
N VAL A 615 -16.47 14.01 31.24
CA VAL A 615 -15.04 14.12 30.90
C VAL A 615 -14.42 12.73 30.96
N LEU A 616 -13.54 12.40 30.00
CA LEU A 616 -12.89 11.10 29.90
C LEU A 616 -11.36 11.25 29.83
N ILE A 617 -10.61 10.46 30.60
CA ILE A 617 -9.14 10.39 30.51
C ILE A 617 -8.68 8.94 30.46
N VAL A 618 -7.72 8.63 29.59
CA VAL A 618 -7.15 7.29 29.42
C VAL A 618 -5.66 7.29 29.74
N TYR A 619 -5.21 6.28 30.50
CA TYR A 619 -3.83 6.07 30.92
C TYR A 619 -3.34 4.66 30.57
N ASP A 620 -2.04 4.54 30.31
CA ASP A 620 -1.35 3.24 30.19
C ASP A 620 -1.35 2.48 31.53
N GLY A 621 -1.77 1.21 31.52
CA GLY A 621 -1.82 0.35 32.69
C GLY A 621 -0.47 -0.27 33.09
N LEU A 622 0.55 -0.21 32.25
CA LEU A 622 1.87 -0.80 32.52
C LEU A 622 2.53 -0.24 33.79
N ALA A 623 2.26 1.04 34.11
CA ALA A 623 2.79 1.72 35.28
C ALA A 623 1.98 1.47 36.57
N GLY A 624 0.84 0.75 36.49
CA GLY A 624 -0.14 0.61 37.56
C GLY A 624 -0.98 1.87 37.76
N CYS A 625 -1.70 1.95 38.90
CA CYS A 625 -2.61 3.08 39.14
C CYS A 625 -1.92 4.45 38.95
N PRO A 626 -2.52 5.36 38.15
CA PRO A 626 -1.92 6.64 37.81
C PRO A 626 -1.85 7.58 39.03
N THR A 627 -0.80 8.40 39.06
CA THR A 627 -0.56 9.40 40.13
C THR A 627 -0.40 10.79 39.53
N ALA A 628 -0.44 11.83 40.37
CA ALA A 628 -0.28 13.22 39.90
C ALA A 628 1.01 13.42 39.07
N GLY A 629 0.85 13.92 37.85
CA GLY A 629 1.89 14.09 36.85
C GLY A 629 2.11 12.89 35.91
N ALA A 630 1.25 11.86 35.97
CA ALA A 630 1.24 10.79 34.98
C ALA A 630 0.84 11.34 33.59
N THR A 631 1.50 10.83 32.55
CA THR A 631 1.16 11.13 31.16
C THR A 631 -0.07 10.31 30.78
N CYS A 632 -1.13 10.97 30.33
CA CYS A 632 -2.29 10.32 29.71
C CYS A 632 -1.99 9.97 28.25
N LEU A 633 -2.67 8.94 27.75
CA LEU A 633 -2.68 8.57 26.33
C LEU A 633 -3.65 9.45 25.54
N ALA A 634 -4.82 9.71 26.12
CA ALA A 634 -5.84 10.59 25.53
C ALA A 634 -6.74 11.21 26.61
N SER A 635 -7.43 12.29 26.24
CA SER A 635 -8.51 12.90 27.03
C SER A 635 -9.60 13.45 26.11
N GLY A 636 -10.87 13.26 26.48
CA GLY A 636 -12.03 13.79 25.77
C GLY A 636 -12.90 14.65 26.68
N ASP A 637 -13.36 15.79 26.16
CA ASP A 637 -14.34 16.71 26.74
C ASP A 637 -15.12 17.33 25.56
N ASP A 638 -16.45 17.21 25.52
CA ASP A 638 -17.35 17.82 24.52
C ASP A 638 -17.10 17.46 23.02
N ASN A 639 -16.65 16.25 22.70
CA ASN A 639 -16.22 15.88 21.34
C ASN A 639 -17.11 14.85 20.61
N CYS A 640 -18.33 14.58 21.11
CA CYS A 640 -19.31 13.68 20.48
C CYS A 640 -20.18 14.32 19.37
N THR A 641 -19.80 15.46 18.77
CA THR A 641 -20.67 16.20 17.82
C THR A 641 -20.99 15.46 16.51
N ASN A 642 -20.18 14.46 16.14
CA ASN A 642 -20.33 13.68 14.92
C ASN A 642 -20.78 12.22 15.17
N VAL A 643 -21.14 11.86 16.40
CA VAL A 643 -21.59 10.51 16.75
C VAL A 643 -23.12 10.48 16.78
N ALA A 644 -23.73 9.54 16.05
CA ALA A 644 -25.18 9.42 15.95
C ALA A 644 -25.81 9.14 17.33
N GLY A 645 -26.58 10.09 17.88
CA GLY A 645 -27.17 9.98 19.22
C GLY A 645 -26.36 10.62 20.34
N GLY A 646 -25.13 11.07 20.06
CA GLY A 646 -24.28 11.81 20.99
C GLY A 646 -24.70 13.26 21.15
N ALA A 647 -24.69 13.76 22.39
CA ALA A 647 -24.85 15.17 22.67
C ALA A 647 -23.48 15.88 22.70
N ALA A 648 -23.45 17.18 22.37
CA ALA A 648 -22.21 17.96 22.31
C ALA A 648 -21.46 18.12 23.65
N PHE A 649 -21.99 17.58 24.74
CA PHE A 649 -21.40 17.62 26.09
C PHE A 649 -20.92 16.24 26.58
N MET A 650 -20.85 15.27 25.66
CA MET A 650 -20.34 13.93 25.91
C MET A 650 -18.92 13.81 25.38
N SER A 651 -18.22 12.77 25.84
CA SER A 651 -16.79 12.59 25.60
C SER A 651 -16.45 11.28 24.90
N SER A 652 -15.46 11.35 24.03
CA SER A 652 -14.84 10.26 23.28
C SER A 652 -13.32 10.42 23.30
N ALA A 653 -12.60 9.30 23.33
CA ALA A 653 -11.16 9.26 23.21
C ALA A 653 -10.75 8.08 22.33
N GLU A 654 -9.75 8.28 21.49
CA GLU A 654 -9.23 7.28 20.57
C GLU A 654 -7.77 6.99 20.93
N ILE A 655 -7.43 5.72 21.16
CA ILE A 655 -6.06 5.29 21.48
C ILE A 655 -5.68 4.02 20.71
N PRO A 656 -4.40 3.85 20.32
CA PRO A 656 -3.90 2.55 19.87
C PRO A 656 -3.85 1.56 21.05
N VAL A 657 -4.26 0.32 20.82
CA VAL A 657 -4.30 -0.75 21.82
C VAL A 657 -3.64 -2.02 21.32
N ILE A 658 -3.07 -2.79 22.26
CA ILE A 658 -2.40 -4.06 22.02
C ILE A 658 -3.12 -5.15 22.83
N SER A 659 -3.45 -6.26 22.19
CA SER A 659 -4.06 -7.45 22.77
C SER A 659 -3.30 -7.91 24.01
N GLY A 660 -4.03 -8.01 25.12
CA GLY A 660 -3.53 -8.43 26.42
C GLY A 660 -2.89 -7.32 27.26
N GLU A 661 -2.67 -6.12 26.72
CA GLU A 661 -2.27 -4.95 27.52
C GLU A 661 -3.50 -4.27 28.15
N SER A 662 -3.28 -3.60 29.29
CA SER A 662 -4.34 -2.96 30.06
C SER A 662 -4.21 -1.44 30.10
N TYR A 663 -5.35 -0.75 30.18
CA TYR A 663 -5.48 0.70 30.14
C TYR A 663 -6.45 1.16 31.25
N TYR A 664 -6.08 2.18 32.01
CA TYR A 664 -6.99 2.78 33.00
C TYR A 664 -7.83 3.86 32.33
N ILE A 665 -9.15 3.75 32.46
CA ILE A 665 -10.13 4.72 31.95
C ILE A 665 -10.79 5.39 33.15
N GLN A 666 -10.73 6.71 33.17
CA GLN A 666 -11.36 7.54 34.18
C GLN A 666 -12.54 8.27 33.54
N VAL A 667 -13.74 8.04 34.07
CA VAL A 667 -14.99 8.67 33.60
C VAL A 667 -15.53 9.54 34.72
N GLY A 668 -15.69 10.83 34.48
CA GLY A 668 -16.20 11.77 35.47
C GLY A 668 -17.08 12.85 34.86
N GLY A 669 -17.51 13.79 35.69
CA GLY A 669 -18.35 14.91 35.26
C GLY A 669 -17.58 16.23 35.19
N TRP A 670 -18.00 17.09 34.27
CA TRP A 670 -17.46 18.45 34.17
C TRP A 670 -17.92 19.32 35.35
N ASN A 671 -16.98 19.89 36.12
CA ASN A 671 -17.21 20.88 37.18
C ASN A 671 -18.32 20.55 38.22
N GLY A 672 -18.46 19.28 38.57
CA GLY A 672 -19.34 18.77 39.62
C GLY A 672 -20.66 18.23 39.09
N THR A 673 -20.77 18.02 37.78
CA THR A 673 -21.90 17.33 37.16
C THR A 673 -21.95 15.88 37.64
N LEU A 674 -23.15 15.44 38.04
CA LEU A 674 -23.40 14.09 38.56
C LEU A 674 -24.45 13.44 37.69
N GLY A 675 -24.22 12.19 37.30
CA GLY A 675 -25.04 11.44 36.39
C GLY A 675 -24.65 9.96 36.35
N ALA A 676 -25.37 9.23 35.53
CA ALA A 676 -25.08 7.84 35.21
C ALA A 676 -25.26 7.64 33.71
N GLY A 677 -24.57 6.68 33.14
CA GLY A 677 -24.65 6.38 31.72
C GLY A 677 -23.94 5.09 31.34
N PHE A 678 -23.60 4.97 30.05
CA PHE A 678 -22.79 3.87 29.54
C PHE A 678 -21.47 4.39 28.99
N LEU A 679 -20.41 3.60 29.19
CA LEU A 679 -19.10 3.70 28.59
C LEU A 679 -19.04 2.62 27.52
N ASP A 680 -18.85 3.03 26.27
CA ASP A 680 -18.73 2.16 25.12
C ASP A 680 -17.26 2.07 24.71
N ILE A 681 -16.72 0.86 24.63
CA ILE A 681 -15.34 0.57 24.24
C ILE A 681 -15.40 -0.32 23.01
N ASN A 682 -15.07 0.24 21.85
CA ASN A 682 -15.02 -0.50 20.59
C ASN A 682 -13.61 -0.46 20.02
N VAL A 683 -13.09 -1.62 19.65
CA VAL A 683 -11.81 -1.72 18.95
C VAL A 683 -12.08 -2.08 17.50
N SER A 684 -11.57 -1.26 16.60
CA SER A 684 -11.43 -1.63 15.20
C SER A 684 -10.00 -2.09 14.95
N CYS A 685 -9.86 -3.18 14.20
CA CYS A 685 -8.55 -3.58 13.70
C CYS A 685 -7.98 -2.47 12.80
N GLY A 686 -6.67 -2.25 12.94
CA GLY A 686 -5.88 -1.37 12.09
C GLY A 686 -5.90 0.10 12.51
N ALA A 687 -4.73 0.71 12.41
CA ALA A 687 -4.57 2.16 12.43
C ALA A 687 -4.96 2.74 11.07
N THR A 688 -5.24 4.04 11.02
CA THR A 688 -5.54 4.75 9.76
C THR A 688 -4.33 4.86 8.82
N ALA A 689 -3.11 4.66 9.33
CA ALA A 689 -1.86 4.65 8.57
C ALA A 689 -0.79 3.78 9.27
N ILE A 690 0.15 3.23 8.50
CA ILE A 690 1.36 2.57 9.05
C ILE A 690 2.45 3.63 9.25
N GLY A 691 2.84 3.85 10.50
CA GLY A 691 3.84 4.85 10.89
C GLY A 691 5.28 4.34 10.76
N ASN A 692 6.22 5.29 10.61
CA ASN A 692 7.68 5.05 10.66
C ASN A 692 8.18 3.90 9.75
N PHE A 693 7.55 3.69 8.61
CA PHE A 693 8.02 2.68 7.66
C PHE A 693 9.34 3.11 7.02
N ILE A 694 10.39 2.32 7.28
CA ILE A 694 11.76 2.55 6.82
C ILE A 694 12.26 1.25 6.21
N ALA A 695 12.89 1.34 5.04
CA ALA A 695 13.61 0.24 4.42
C ALA A 695 15.02 0.68 4.02
N ILE A 696 16.03 -0.12 4.36
CA ILE A 696 17.44 0.20 4.09
C ILE A 696 18.12 -1.03 3.48
N TYR A 697 18.79 -0.85 2.34
CA TYR A 697 19.63 -1.88 1.73
C TYR A 697 21.06 -1.84 2.26
N ASP A 698 21.59 -2.99 2.70
CA ASP A 698 22.98 -3.16 3.11
C ASP A 698 23.77 -3.88 2.01
N CYS A 699 24.64 -3.13 1.31
CA CYS A 699 25.52 -3.67 0.27
C CYS A 699 26.52 -4.72 0.78
N ALA A 700 26.90 -4.69 2.06
CA ALA A 700 27.87 -5.62 2.63
C ALA A 700 27.28 -7.00 2.90
N THR A 701 25.99 -7.06 3.23
CA THR A 701 25.25 -8.31 3.46
C THR A 701 24.34 -8.72 2.31
N SER A 702 24.09 -7.82 1.36
CA SER A 702 23.15 -7.98 0.24
C SER A 702 21.73 -8.27 0.74
N THR A 703 21.25 -7.45 1.68
CA THR A 703 19.93 -7.63 2.32
C THR A 703 19.24 -6.29 2.52
N SER A 704 17.92 -6.25 2.36
CA SER A 704 17.08 -5.11 2.74
C SER A 704 16.48 -5.33 4.13
N ASN A 705 16.67 -4.37 5.04
CA ASN A 705 16.07 -4.41 6.37
C ASN A 705 14.94 -3.39 6.45
N LEU A 706 13.73 -3.89 6.73
CA LEU A 706 12.50 -3.11 6.83
C LEU A 706 12.06 -3.04 8.29
N THR A 707 11.58 -1.87 8.72
CA THR A 707 11.00 -1.63 10.05
C THR A 707 9.82 -0.68 9.95
N TRP A 708 8.79 -0.88 10.79
CA TRP A 708 7.61 -0.01 10.87
C TRP A 708 7.00 -0.05 12.28
N ASP A 709 6.10 0.89 12.59
CA ASP A 709 5.32 0.86 13.83
C ASP A 709 4.16 -0.14 13.71
N ASP A 710 3.91 -0.88 14.78
CA ASP A 710 2.72 -1.74 14.87
C ASP A 710 1.46 -0.86 14.90
N GLY A 711 0.55 -1.13 13.96
CA GLY A 711 -0.71 -0.41 13.79
C GLY A 711 -1.91 -1.22 14.29
N GLY A 712 -1.66 -2.36 14.94
CA GLY A 712 -2.71 -3.24 15.43
C GLY A 712 -3.52 -3.90 14.32
N PHE A 713 -2.82 -4.42 13.31
CA PHE A 713 -3.40 -5.22 12.24
C PHE A 713 -3.27 -6.71 12.56
N ASP A 714 -4.23 -7.53 12.09
CA ASP A 714 -4.24 -8.98 12.34
C ASP A 714 -3.06 -9.70 11.65
N THR A 715 -2.70 -9.24 10.46
CA THR A 715 -1.54 -9.73 9.71
C THR A 715 -0.85 -8.61 8.93
N TYR A 716 0.40 -8.87 8.53
CA TYR A 716 1.15 -8.01 7.63
C TYR A 716 1.63 -8.76 6.39
N ASP A 717 1.53 -8.09 5.25
CA ASP A 717 2.15 -8.52 4.00
C ASP A 717 3.27 -7.54 3.64
N VAL A 718 4.34 -8.07 3.06
CA VAL A 718 5.49 -7.31 2.59
C VAL A 718 5.68 -7.60 1.12
N LEU A 719 5.68 -6.55 0.31
CA LEU A 719 5.87 -6.60 -1.12
C LEU A 719 7.10 -5.81 -1.55
N ARG A 720 7.68 -6.18 -2.68
CA ARG A 720 8.69 -5.42 -3.40
C ARG A 720 8.30 -5.33 -4.86
N ASP A 721 8.12 -4.13 -5.37
CA ASP A 721 7.65 -3.84 -6.74
C ASP A 721 6.36 -4.59 -7.09
N GLY A 722 5.39 -4.59 -6.16
CA GLY A 722 4.13 -5.33 -6.28
C GLY A 722 4.25 -6.86 -6.08
N VAL A 723 5.45 -7.42 -5.97
CA VAL A 723 5.66 -8.86 -5.74
C VAL A 723 5.66 -9.17 -4.24
N VAL A 724 4.82 -10.11 -3.82
CA VAL A 724 4.73 -10.56 -2.42
C VAL A 724 6.01 -11.30 -2.00
N LEU A 725 6.77 -10.70 -1.06
CA LEU A 725 7.93 -11.33 -0.43
C LEU A 725 7.55 -12.15 0.81
N ALA A 726 6.54 -11.70 1.53
CA ALA A 726 5.92 -12.43 2.64
C ALA A 726 4.47 -12.02 2.78
N ALA A 727 3.61 -12.99 3.09
CA ALA A 727 2.21 -12.76 3.39
C ALA A 727 1.81 -13.40 4.70
N GLY A 728 0.84 -12.82 5.40
CA GLY A 728 0.30 -13.35 6.64
C GLY A 728 1.29 -13.34 7.80
N LEU A 729 2.22 -12.37 7.85
CA LEU A 729 3.08 -12.18 9.01
C LEU A 729 2.19 -11.88 10.23
N ALA A 730 2.52 -12.48 11.38
CA ALA A 730 1.65 -12.40 12.55
C ALA A 730 1.45 -10.96 13.06
N ALA A 731 0.32 -10.70 13.70
CA ALA A 731 0.06 -9.47 14.46
C ALA A 731 1.25 -9.11 15.38
N GLY A 732 1.53 -7.81 15.50
CA GLY A 732 2.70 -7.29 16.22
C GLY A 732 4.05 -7.39 15.47
N THR A 733 4.06 -7.85 14.22
CA THR A 733 5.29 -7.84 13.41
C THR A 733 5.65 -6.40 13.02
N THR A 734 6.87 -5.98 13.35
CA THR A 734 7.38 -4.60 13.14
C THR A 734 8.66 -4.55 12.30
N SER A 735 9.10 -5.70 11.79
CA SER A 735 10.31 -5.76 10.96
C SER A 735 10.31 -6.98 10.04
N TYR A 736 10.98 -6.83 8.90
CA TYR A 736 11.21 -7.89 7.92
C TYR A 736 12.59 -7.74 7.28
N THR A 737 13.26 -8.84 6.96
CA THR A 737 14.53 -8.83 6.23
C THR A 737 14.37 -9.55 4.91
N ASP A 738 14.44 -8.79 3.81
CA ASP A 738 14.58 -9.36 2.48
C ASP A 738 16.04 -9.79 2.28
N SER A 739 16.24 -11.10 2.11
CA SER A 739 17.57 -11.70 1.91
C SER A 739 17.93 -11.87 0.43
N THR A 740 17.12 -11.33 -0.47
CA THR A 740 17.37 -11.36 -1.91
C THR A 740 18.46 -10.35 -2.25
N ALA A 741 19.50 -10.80 -2.94
CA ALA A 741 20.51 -9.89 -3.48
C ALA A 741 19.89 -9.11 -4.64
N LEU A 742 19.86 -7.78 -4.50
CA LEU A 742 19.30 -6.87 -5.49
C LEU A 742 20.39 -6.33 -6.42
N SER A 743 20.05 -6.17 -7.69
CA SER A 743 20.84 -5.38 -8.63
C SER A 743 20.75 -3.90 -8.30
N ASN A 744 21.63 -3.09 -8.87
CA ASN A 744 21.49 -1.64 -8.72
C ASN A 744 20.22 -1.17 -9.42
N GLY A 745 19.47 -0.29 -8.74
CA GLY A 745 18.15 0.15 -9.17
C GLY A 745 17.34 0.69 -7.99
N THR A 746 16.16 1.23 -8.30
CA THR A 746 15.18 1.68 -7.31
C THR A 746 14.13 0.59 -7.15
N TYR A 747 13.83 0.25 -5.90
CA TYR A 747 12.85 -0.77 -5.54
C TYR A 747 11.81 -0.15 -4.62
N GLU A 748 10.53 -0.32 -4.92
CA GLU A 748 9.45 0.05 -4.01
C GLU A 748 9.19 -1.10 -3.05
N TYR A 749 9.25 -0.84 -1.74
CA TYR A 749 8.73 -1.78 -0.76
C TYR A 749 7.40 -1.28 -0.25
N THR A 750 6.44 -2.20 -0.13
CA THR A 750 5.13 -1.92 0.46
C THR A 750 4.93 -2.85 1.65
N VAL A 751 4.48 -2.30 2.77
CA VAL A 751 3.92 -3.07 3.88
C VAL A 751 2.42 -2.82 3.91
N THR A 752 1.65 -3.90 3.90
CA THR A 752 0.19 -3.86 4.01
C THR A 752 -0.22 -4.48 5.33
N GLY A 753 -0.89 -3.71 6.19
CA GLY A 753 -1.55 -4.21 7.39
C GLY A 753 -2.97 -4.64 7.04
N ASN A 754 -3.29 -5.91 7.28
CA ASN A 754 -4.57 -6.51 6.93
C ASN A 754 -5.40 -6.86 8.17
N CYS A 755 -6.70 -6.62 8.07
CA CYS A 755 -7.69 -7.01 9.06
C CYS A 755 -8.53 -8.20 8.57
N ALA A 756 -8.91 -9.09 9.48
CA ALA A 756 -9.78 -10.24 9.19
C ALA A 756 -11.17 -9.83 8.69
N SER A 757 -11.58 -8.58 8.96
CA SER A 757 -12.79 -7.94 8.41
C SER A 757 -12.70 -7.64 6.90
N GLY A 758 -11.50 -7.75 6.30
CA GLY A 758 -11.24 -7.45 4.90
C GLY A 758 -10.74 -6.02 4.62
N SER A 759 -10.56 -5.19 5.64
CA SER A 759 -9.93 -3.87 5.51
C SER A 759 -8.40 -3.99 5.48
N ALA A 760 -7.73 -3.13 4.71
CA ALA A 760 -6.28 -3.09 4.62
C ALA A 760 -5.76 -1.65 4.51
N VAL A 761 -4.57 -1.40 5.06
CA VAL A 761 -3.86 -0.13 4.96
C VAL A 761 -2.42 -0.41 4.52
N SER A 762 -1.96 0.30 3.50
CA SER A 762 -0.61 0.13 2.96
C SER A 762 0.25 1.35 3.19
N ALA A 763 1.55 1.13 3.37
CA ALA A 763 2.57 2.17 3.28
C ALA A 763 3.69 1.71 2.36
N SER A 764 4.21 2.63 1.55
CA SER A 764 5.31 2.38 0.62
C SER A 764 6.55 3.22 0.95
N VAL A 765 7.72 2.67 0.63
CA VAL A 765 9.00 3.38 0.68
C VAL A 765 9.90 2.92 -0.46
N PHE A 766 10.60 3.85 -1.10
CA PHE A 766 11.58 3.54 -2.15
C PHE A 766 12.96 3.30 -1.56
N VAL A 767 13.61 2.23 -2.02
CA VAL A 767 14.97 1.85 -1.67
C VAL A 767 15.84 1.90 -2.92
N ASN A 768 16.82 2.80 -2.92
CA ASN A 768 17.83 2.87 -3.96
C ASN A 768 18.99 1.93 -3.64
N VAL A 769 19.13 0.88 -4.44
CA VAL A 769 20.28 -0.03 -4.40
C VAL A 769 21.36 0.52 -5.31
N SER A 770 22.49 0.93 -4.72
CA SER A 770 23.63 1.46 -5.46
C SER A 770 24.93 0.86 -4.91
N CYS A 771 25.11 -0.44 -5.13
CA CYS A 771 26.30 -1.15 -4.68
C CYS A 771 27.35 -1.21 -5.78
N ALA A 772 28.61 -0.99 -5.42
CA ALA A 772 29.70 -1.15 -6.36
C ALA A 772 29.78 -2.61 -6.85
N SER A 773 29.70 -2.81 -8.18
CA SER A 773 29.85 -4.13 -8.79
C SER A 773 31.33 -4.56 -8.89
N GLY A 774 32.24 -3.60 -8.70
CA GLY A 774 33.68 -3.79 -8.69
C GLY A 774 34.27 -3.58 -10.08
N GLY A 775 34.88 -2.42 -10.28
CA GLY A 775 35.53 -2.04 -11.54
C GLY A 775 35.23 -0.60 -11.96
N GLU A 776 34.23 0.02 -11.35
CA GLU A 776 33.91 1.43 -11.47
C GLU A 776 35.07 2.29 -10.96
N THR A 777 35.44 3.28 -11.75
CA THR A 777 36.49 4.27 -11.42
C THR A 777 35.90 5.56 -10.92
N ASP A 778 34.60 5.77 -11.10
CA ASP A 778 33.91 7.03 -10.88
C ASP A 778 32.58 6.78 -10.14
N ILE A 779 32.11 7.77 -9.39
CA ILE A 779 30.78 7.76 -8.77
C ILE A 779 30.06 9.07 -9.07
N ILE A 780 28.79 8.99 -9.44
CA ILE A 780 27.93 10.13 -9.77
C ILE A 780 26.84 10.20 -8.71
N PHE A 781 26.72 11.33 -8.03
CA PHE A 781 25.60 11.66 -7.15
C PHE A 781 24.62 12.52 -7.94
N LYS A 782 23.45 11.97 -8.20
CA LYS A 782 22.31 12.68 -8.78
C LYS A 782 21.43 13.15 -7.63
N THR A 783 21.60 14.40 -7.22
CA THR A 783 20.78 15.01 -6.17
C THR A 783 19.69 15.92 -6.72
N GLU A 784 19.78 16.30 -8.01
CA GLU A 784 18.72 17.00 -8.76
C GLU A 784 17.49 16.10 -9.01
N THR A 785 16.30 16.71 -9.07
CA THR A 785 15.06 16.01 -9.47
C THR A 785 14.96 15.88 -11.00
N ASP A 786 14.22 14.89 -11.50
CA ASP A 786 13.97 14.73 -12.95
C ASP A 786 12.79 15.56 -13.48
N LEU A 787 12.34 16.59 -12.74
CA LEU A 787 11.16 17.38 -13.11
C LEU A 787 11.51 18.51 -14.11
N GLY A 788 12.81 18.78 -14.27
CA GLY A 788 13.37 19.91 -15.01
C GLY A 788 13.54 19.64 -16.49
N GLN A 789 13.84 20.69 -17.25
CA GLN A 789 14.13 20.59 -18.68
C GLN A 789 15.55 20.07 -18.97
N ILE A 790 16.44 20.13 -17.98
CA ILE A 790 17.84 19.72 -18.07
C ILE A 790 18.11 18.59 -17.10
N ASN A 791 18.64 17.48 -17.62
CA ASN A 791 19.08 16.34 -16.82
C ASN A 791 20.61 16.25 -16.89
N SER A 792 21.30 16.85 -15.92
CA SER A 792 22.77 16.95 -15.94
C SER A 792 23.43 15.61 -15.70
N SER A 793 22.88 14.81 -14.78
CA SER A 793 23.35 13.45 -14.53
C SER A 793 23.32 12.59 -15.79
N ALA A 794 22.20 12.55 -16.53
CA ALA A 794 22.09 11.78 -17.79
C ALA A 794 23.06 12.28 -18.87
N ALA A 795 23.22 13.60 -19.00
CA ALA A 795 24.19 14.18 -19.94
C ALA A 795 25.64 13.82 -19.58
N LEU A 796 25.97 13.85 -18.30
CA LEU A 796 27.28 13.50 -17.77
C LEU A 796 27.55 12.00 -17.96
N GLU A 797 26.61 11.13 -17.63
CA GLU A 797 26.72 9.67 -17.84
C GLU A 797 27.04 9.33 -19.30
N ALA A 798 26.31 9.95 -20.23
CA ALA A 798 26.56 9.77 -21.67
C ALA A 798 27.96 10.24 -22.07
N ALA A 799 28.42 11.37 -21.53
CA ALA A 799 29.73 11.94 -21.81
C ALA A 799 30.88 11.11 -21.21
N LEU A 800 30.74 10.62 -19.98
CA LEU A 800 31.73 9.76 -19.32
C LEU A 800 31.81 8.39 -20.00
N THR A 801 30.67 7.82 -20.38
CA THR A 801 30.61 6.57 -21.17
C THR A 801 31.33 6.73 -22.51
N ALA A 802 31.11 7.85 -23.22
CA ALA A 802 31.80 8.14 -24.47
C ALA A 802 33.32 8.30 -24.31
N ASN A 803 33.78 8.71 -23.13
CA ASN A 803 35.19 8.76 -22.74
C ASN A 803 35.73 7.42 -22.20
N GLY A 804 34.90 6.38 -22.14
CA GLY A 804 35.29 5.02 -21.76
C GLY A 804 35.47 4.82 -20.25
N LEU A 805 34.84 5.67 -19.42
CA LEU A 805 34.81 5.51 -17.97
C LEU A 805 33.65 4.61 -17.55
N SER A 806 33.86 3.90 -16.44
CA SER A 806 32.85 3.11 -15.74
C SER A 806 32.54 3.78 -14.42
N PHE A 807 31.26 4.03 -14.17
CA PHE A 807 30.80 4.76 -13.00
C PHE A 807 29.64 4.04 -12.31
N LEU A 808 29.43 4.39 -11.04
CA LEU A 808 28.22 4.09 -10.28
C LEU A 808 27.40 5.38 -10.14
N THR A 809 26.16 5.40 -10.60
CA THR A 809 25.23 6.51 -10.32
C THR A 809 24.39 6.19 -9.08
N VAL A 810 24.25 7.18 -8.20
CA VAL A 810 23.52 7.09 -6.94
C VAL A 810 22.50 8.24 -6.89
N VAL A 811 21.23 7.90 -6.68
CA VAL A 811 20.15 8.87 -6.44
C VAL A 811 20.04 9.11 -4.93
N ASP A 812 21.07 9.72 -4.37
CA ASP A 812 21.25 9.99 -2.94
C ASP A 812 22.38 11.01 -2.74
N PHE A 813 22.69 11.36 -1.50
CA PHE A 813 23.67 12.37 -1.13
C PHE A 813 25.03 11.77 -0.70
N PRO A 814 26.15 12.52 -0.84
CA PRO A 814 27.50 12.04 -0.54
C PRO A 814 27.70 11.36 0.83
N ALA A 815 27.02 11.80 1.89
CA ALA A 815 27.19 11.23 3.23
C ALA A 815 26.70 9.79 3.35
N SER A 816 25.70 9.37 2.55
CA SER A 816 25.14 8.03 2.62
C SER A 816 26.11 6.96 2.12
N GLN A 817 27.08 7.33 1.28
CA GLN A 817 28.03 6.41 0.65
C GLN A 817 29.40 6.32 1.35
N LEU A 818 29.61 7.05 2.46
CA LEU A 818 30.89 7.04 3.21
C LEU A 818 31.26 5.65 3.77
N GLY A 819 30.27 4.82 4.09
CA GLY A 819 30.49 3.48 4.65
C GLY A 819 30.83 2.40 3.61
N ASN A 820 30.47 2.62 2.34
CA ASN A 820 30.49 1.57 1.33
C ASN A 820 31.81 1.51 0.53
N VAL A 821 32.49 2.63 0.22
CA VAL A 821 33.65 2.58 -0.70
C VAL A 821 34.65 3.77 -0.65
N ILE A 822 35.15 4.16 0.53
CA ILE A 822 36.28 5.11 0.57
C ILE A 822 37.56 4.42 0.05
N GLY A 823 38.00 4.80 -1.16
CA GLY A 823 39.33 4.47 -1.71
C GLY A 823 39.38 3.58 -2.96
N THR A 824 38.26 3.27 -3.60
CA THR A 824 38.22 2.53 -4.89
C THR A 824 38.03 3.43 -6.10
N TYR A 825 37.46 4.63 -5.90
CA TYR A 825 37.16 5.57 -6.98
C TYR A 825 38.31 6.57 -7.21
N GLU A 826 38.48 6.97 -8.46
CA GLU A 826 39.37 8.04 -8.89
C GLU A 826 38.71 9.41 -8.82
N ARG A 827 37.38 9.48 -9.05
CA ARG A 827 36.61 10.72 -9.12
C ARG A 827 35.19 10.59 -8.55
N VAL A 828 34.68 11.69 -8.01
CA VAL A 828 33.30 11.92 -7.58
C VAL A 828 32.71 13.02 -8.45
N TRP A 829 31.47 12.82 -8.89
CA TRP A 829 30.71 13.80 -9.65
C TRP A 829 29.43 14.09 -8.89
N VAL A 830 29.15 15.35 -8.59
CA VAL A 830 27.90 15.76 -7.91
C VAL A 830 27.11 16.63 -8.88
N CYS A 831 25.94 16.13 -9.27
CA CYS A 831 24.95 16.76 -10.12
C CYS A 831 23.77 17.21 -9.25
N SER A 832 23.86 18.41 -8.67
CA SER A 832 22.84 18.92 -7.76
C SER A 832 21.82 19.85 -8.40
N GLY A 833 21.96 20.14 -9.70
CA GLY A 833 21.03 21.02 -10.41
C GLY A 833 21.09 22.48 -9.94
N THR A 834 20.15 23.26 -10.46
CA THR A 834 19.92 24.67 -10.17
C THR A 834 18.45 24.86 -9.77
N PHE A 835 18.14 25.98 -9.12
CA PHE A 835 16.76 26.31 -8.73
C PHE A 835 15.84 26.29 -9.97
N PRO A 836 14.60 25.76 -9.88
CA PRO A 836 13.87 25.33 -8.68
C PRO A 836 14.06 23.86 -8.27
N GLU A 837 14.94 23.14 -8.95
CA GLU A 837 15.08 21.68 -8.84
C GLU A 837 16.41 21.26 -8.20
N ASP A 838 16.95 22.16 -7.39
CA ASP A 838 18.22 21.99 -6.72
C ASP A 838 18.14 20.96 -5.58
N GLY A 839 19.17 20.13 -5.49
CA GLY A 839 19.38 19.13 -4.46
C GLY A 839 20.39 19.60 -3.41
N PRO A 840 19.98 20.37 -2.37
CA PRO A 840 20.90 21.02 -1.46
C PRO A 840 21.66 20.05 -0.58
N LEU A 841 22.99 20.20 -0.60
CA LEU A 841 23.87 19.41 0.26
C LEU A 841 23.69 19.76 1.74
N THR A 842 23.75 18.76 2.62
CA THR A 842 23.81 18.99 4.07
C THR A 842 25.26 19.16 4.56
N THR A 843 25.45 19.62 5.80
CA THR A 843 26.80 19.69 6.40
C THR A 843 27.50 18.33 6.39
N ALA A 844 26.74 17.24 6.55
CA ALA A 844 27.31 15.89 6.52
C ALA A 844 27.82 15.52 5.12
N ASP A 845 27.14 15.97 4.06
CA ASP A 845 27.54 15.75 2.67
C ASP A 845 28.78 16.56 2.31
N SER A 846 28.82 17.82 2.74
CA SER A 846 30.02 18.66 2.62
C SER A 846 31.22 18.05 3.35
N ASP A 847 31.03 17.56 4.58
CA ASP A 847 32.08 16.86 5.32
C ASP A 847 32.50 15.55 4.63
N ALA A 848 31.56 14.85 3.99
CA ALA A 848 31.85 13.67 3.19
C ALA A 848 32.76 14.02 2.00
N LEU A 849 32.40 14.99 1.16
CA LEU A 849 33.21 15.38 0.00
C LEU A 849 34.64 15.78 0.39
N ALA A 850 34.80 16.48 1.51
CA ALA A 850 36.12 16.82 2.05
C ALA A 850 36.98 15.57 2.36
N LEU A 851 36.39 14.51 2.93
CA LEU A 851 37.10 13.26 3.19
C LEU A 851 37.56 12.57 1.90
N TRP A 852 36.77 12.67 0.83
CA TRP A 852 37.14 12.11 -0.48
C TRP A 852 38.30 12.89 -1.10
N VAL A 853 38.29 14.23 -1.02
CA VAL A 853 39.42 15.08 -1.41
C VAL A 853 40.69 14.70 -0.64
N GLU A 854 40.60 14.58 0.69
CA GLU A 854 41.72 14.19 1.55
C GLU A 854 42.24 12.77 1.24
N ALA A 855 41.39 11.88 0.74
CA ALA A 855 41.76 10.55 0.27
C ALA A 855 42.45 10.54 -1.11
N GLY A 856 42.57 11.70 -1.76
CA GLY A 856 43.19 11.84 -3.08
C GLY A 856 42.21 11.67 -4.26
N ILE A 857 40.90 11.71 -4.00
CA ILE A 857 39.87 11.51 -5.02
C ILE A 857 39.49 12.87 -5.61
N GLY A 858 39.44 12.97 -6.95
CA GLY A 858 39.02 14.21 -7.61
C GLY A 858 37.53 14.45 -7.42
N VAL A 859 37.10 15.68 -7.20
CA VAL A 859 35.68 16.02 -7.01
C VAL A 859 35.25 17.05 -8.04
N TYR A 860 34.22 16.71 -8.81
CA TYR A 860 33.41 17.62 -9.58
C TYR A 860 32.14 17.96 -8.80
N PHE A 861 31.81 19.24 -8.73
CA PHE A 861 30.53 19.70 -8.19
C PHE A 861 29.93 20.74 -9.13
N GLU A 862 28.68 20.55 -9.51
CA GLU A 862 27.87 21.56 -10.16
C GLU A 862 26.66 21.92 -9.31
N GLY A 863 26.20 23.17 -9.45
CA GLY A 863 24.98 23.66 -8.81
C GLY A 863 25.19 24.98 -8.06
N GLY A 864 24.12 25.75 -7.91
CA GLY A 864 24.13 27.10 -7.34
C GLY A 864 23.83 27.19 -5.83
N ASP A 865 23.38 26.13 -5.18
CA ASP A 865 22.83 26.23 -3.82
C ASP A 865 23.86 26.02 -2.70
N MET A 866 25.02 25.39 -2.98
CA MET A 866 26.03 25.16 -1.95
C MET A 866 26.58 26.48 -1.41
N TRP A 867 26.76 27.47 -2.29
CA TRP A 867 27.33 28.78 -1.96
C TRP A 867 26.30 29.94 -1.99
N GLY A 868 25.08 29.69 -2.46
CA GLY A 868 24.01 30.65 -2.72
C GLY A 868 22.99 30.85 -1.59
N PHE A 869 21.69 30.76 -1.88
CA PHE A 869 20.61 30.96 -0.89
C PHE A 869 20.58 29.82 0.14
N ALA A 870 20.85 30.17 1.40
CA ALA A 870 20.98 29.23 2.54
C ALA A 870 22.20 28.28 2.45
N PRO A 871 23.43 28.83 2.37
CA PRO A 871 24.62 28.05 2.10
C PRO A 871 24.93 27.07 3.22
N THR A 872 25.35 25.88 2.84
CA THR A 872 25.70 24.81 3.77
C THR A 872 27.15 24.92 4.20
N VAL A 873 27.37 25.25 5.48
CA VAL A 873 28.73 25.33 6.02
C VAL A 873 29.22 23.94 6.45
N GLY A 874 30.21 23.41 5.74
CA GLY A 874 30.92 22.16 6.06
C GLY A 874 32.40 22.20 5.69
N ALA A 875 33.08 21.05 5.72
CA ALA A 875 34.52 20.98 5.49
C ALA A 875 34.94 21.13 4.01
N PHE A 876 34.03 20.94 3.04
CA PHE A 876 34.35 21.02 1.61
C PHE A 876 34.73 22.45 1.17
N GLU A 877 34.18 23.47 1.83
CA GLU A 877 34.53 24.91 1.72
C GLU A 877 36.03 25.19 1.98
N GLY A 878 36.79 24.21 2.47
CA GLY A 878 38.23 24.31 2.58
C GLY A 878 38.98 23.98 1.28
N TYR A 879 38.32 23.38 0.28
CA TYR A 879 38.95 22.68 -0.83
C TYR A 879 38.41 23.06 -2.22
N ASP A 880 37.30 23.80 -2.30
CA ASP A 880 36.60 24.12 -3.55
C ASP A 880 37.15 25.35 -4.29
N GLY A 881 37.89 26.21 -3.59
CA GLY A 881 38.49 27.42 -4.15
C GLY A 881 37.53 28.60 -4.24
N ILE A 882 36.41 28.60 -3.50
CA ILE A 882 35.36 29.63 -3.51
C ILE A 882 35.38 30.45 -2.20
N ILE A 883 35.98 31.64 -2.26
CA ILE A 883 36.06 32.56 -1.10
C ILE A 883 34.67 33.07 -0.69
N SER A 884 33.80 33.29 -1.67
CA SER A 884 32.42 33.76 -1.46
C SER A 884 31.63 33.68 -2.76
N ALA A 885 30.34 33.42 -2.67
CA ALA A 885 29.40 33.61 -3.77
C ALA A 885 28.42 34.76 -3.50
N LEU A 886 27.90 35.33 -4.58
CA LEU A 886 26.70 36.14 -4.57
C LEU A 886 25.60 35.33 -5.25
N ASP A 887 24.51 35.15 -4.52
CA ASP A 887 23.27 34.53 -5.00
C ASP A 887 22.91 35.08 -6.39
N GLY A 888 22.78 34.15 -7.33
CA GLY A 888 22.71 34.39 -8.77
C GLY A 888 21.49 35.17 -9.25
N ASP A 889 21.45 35.39 -10.56
CA ASP A 889 20.24 35.77 -11.27
C ASP A 889 20.14 34.98 -12.58
N ASP A 890 18.98 35.06 -13.23
CA ASP A 890 18.66 34.34 -14.47
C ASP A 890 19.35 34.93 -15.73
N THR A 891 20.49 35.61 -15.57
CA THR A 891 21.17 36.27 -16.70
C THR A 891 22.21 35.40 -17.41
N PHE A 892 22.50 34.21 -16.89
CA PHE A 892 23.50 33.32 -17.45
C PHE A 892 22.95 32.55 -18.67
N LEU A 893 23.28 33.03 -19.87
CA LEU A 893 22.78 32.46 -21.14
C LEU A 893 23.89 31.89 -22.03
N SER A 894 25.15 32.08 -21.62
CA SER A 894 26.30 31.56 -22.35
C SER A 894 27.54 31.52 -21.48
N VAL A 895 28.39 30.54 -21.73
CA VAL A 895 29.64 30.30 -21.00
C VAL A 895 30.86 30.60 -21.87
N SER A 896 31.87 31.22 -21.28
CA SER A 896 33.23 31.29 -21.83
C SER A 896 34.21 30.71 -20.83
N GLY A 897 35.11 29.86 -21.32
CA GLY A 897 36.18 29.29 -20.54
C GLY A 897 37.35 30.25 -20.34
N LEU A 898 38.08 30.01 -19.27
CA LEU A 898 39.27 30.75 -18.84
C LEU A 898 40.48 29.83 -18.74
N ASP A 899 41.66 30.45 -18.76
CA ASP A 899 42.91 29.78 -18.44
C ASP A 899 43.20 29.98 -16.96
N THR A 900 43.34 28.87 -16.25
CA THR A 900 43.61 28.87 -14.80
C THR A 900 45.03 29.29 -14.46
N LEU A 901 45.96 29.22 -15.43
CA LEU A 901 47.41 29.26 -15.22
C LEU A 901 47.93 28.12 -14.33
N LEU A 902 47.14 27.05 -14.17
CA LEU A 902 47.48 25.85 -13.40
C LEU A 902 47.61 24.60 -14.30
N GLY A 903 47.77 24.80 -15.60
CA GLY A 903 47.79 23.73 -16.61
C GLY A 903 46.40 23.25 -17.04
N VAL A 904 45.33 23.89 -16.58
CA VAL A 904 43.95 23.71 -17.07
C VAL A 904 43.57 24.95 -17.88
N ASP A 905 43.37 24.79 -19.18
CA ASP A 905 43.05 25.87 -20.11
C ASP A 905 41.75 25.58 -20.88
N PHE A 906 40.68 26.28 -20.48
CA PHE A 906 39.39 26.24 -21.17
C PHE A 906 39.18 27.44 -22.10
N SER A 907 40.19 28.29 -22.32
CA SER A 907 40.06 29.53 -23.09
C SER A 907 39.68 29.32 -24.56
N GLY A 908 39.78 28.08 -25.08
CA GLY A 908 39.25 27.69 -26.38
C GLY A 908 37.71 27.72 -26.48
N ILE A 909 37.00 27.65 -25.35
CA ILE A 909 35.55 27.68 -25.24
C ILE A 909 35.10 29.14 -25.09
N GLN A 910 34.39 29.69 -26.07
CA GLN A 910 34.02 31.11 -26.06
C GLN A 910 32.57 31.31 -26.50
N ASN A 911 31.77 31.96 -25.65
CA ASN A 911 30.36 32.29 -25.89
C ASN A 911 29.52 31.07 -26.35
N VAL A 912 29.74 29.92 -25.72
CA VAL A 912 28.92 28.73 -25.98
C VAL A 912 27.55 28.95 -25.33
N PRO A 913 26.43 28.76 -26.05
CA PRO A 913 25.11 28.90 -25.46
C PRO A 913 24.91 27.97 -24.26
N TYR A 914 24.18 28.45 -23.26
CA TYR A 914 23.73 27.66 -22.13
C TYR A 914 22.19 27.59 -22.18
N ASN A 915 21.66 26.38 -22.06
CA ASN A 915 20.23 26.12 -21.95
C ASN A 915 19.89 26.04 -20.47
N GLN A 916 18.93 26.85 -20.05
CA GLN A 916 18.50 26.92 -18.66
C GLN A 916 17.47 25.84 -18.36
N ASP A 917 17.47 25.34 -17.13
CA ASP A 917 16.51 24.34 -16.66
C ASP A 917 15.08 24.88 -16.62
N ALA A 918 14.94 26.12 -16.13
CA ALA A 918 13.71 26.90 -16.23
C ALA A 918 14.03 28.30 -16.77
N ALA A 919 13.74 28.55 -18.05
CA ALA A 919 13.98 29.85 -18.66
C ALA A 919 13.22 30.97 -17.90
N GLY A 920 13.94 31.95 -17.35
CA GLY A 920 13.33 32.96 -16.47
C GLY A 920 13.59 32.73 -14.97
N ASN A 921 14.10 31.56 -14.61
CA ASN A 921 14.15 31.07 -13.24
C ASN A 921 15.29 30.05 -12.99
N ASP A 922 16.42 30.14 -13.69
CA ASP A 922 17.63 29.34 -13.43
C ASP A 922 18.70 30.25 -12.81
N TRP A 923 18.95 30.06 -11.51
CA TRP A 923 19.75 30.99 -10.70
C TRP A 923 21.21 30.55 -10.63
N THR A 924 22.00 31.01 -11.60
CA THR A 924 23.45 30.77 -11.64
C THR A 924 24.21 31.72 -10.72
N ASP A 925 24.89 31.17 -9.72
CA ASP A 925 25.67 31.91 -8.74
C ASP A 925 26.90 32.63 -9.33
N GLN A 926 27.22 33.80 -8.76
CA GLN A 926 28.39 34.59 -9.12
C GLN A 926 29.52 34.36 -8.11
N LEU A 927 30.57 33.68 -8.54
CA LEU A 927 31.61 33.17 -7.66
C LEU A 927 32.81 34.11 -7.54
N THR A 928 33.40 34.17 -6.33
CA THR A 928 34.70 34.80 -6.08
C THR A 928 35.73 33.73 -5.80
N VAL A 929 36.64 33.53 -6.75
CA VAL A 929 37.62 32.46 -6.73
C VAL A 929 38.91 32.87 -6.00
N GLY A 930 39.46 31.97 -5.17
CA GLY A 930 40.81 32.12 -4.65
C GLY A 930 41.25 31.12 -3.58
N PRO A 931 42.45 31.31 -2.99
CA PRO A 931 43.09 30.33 -2.09
C PRO A 931 42.40 30.06 -0.75
N GLU A 932 42.45 28.80 -0.30
CA GLU A 932 41.78 28.29 0.89
C GLU A 932 42.65 27.31 1.71
N ALA A 933 42.03 26.46 2.55
CA ALA A 933 42.72 25.48 3.39
C ALA A 933 43.45 24.41 2.56
N GLY A 934 42.90 24.05 1.40
CA GLY A 934 43.45 23.12 0.42
C GLY A 934 44.68 23.66 -0.31
N GLY A 935 45.01 24.95 -0.18
CA GLY A 935 46.29 25.49 -0.61
C GLY A 935 46.19 26.72 -1.53
N PRO A 936 47.34 27.17 -2.06
CA PRO A 936 47.44 28.41 -2.83
C PRO A 936 47.04 28.29 -4.31
N ASN A 937 46.88 27.08 -4.85
CA ASN A 937 46.76 26.84 -6.29
C ASN A 937 45.30 26.77 -6.72
N VAL A 938 44.67 27.93 -6.90
CA VAL A 938 43.26 28.05 -7.32
C VAL A 938 43.15 29.01 -8.50
N GLY A 939 42.37 28.64 -9.52
CA GLY A 939 42.12 29.47 -10.72
C GLY A 939 40.66 29.43 -11.16
N ALA A 940 40.18 30.53 -11.76
CA ALA A 940 38.84 30.60 -12.33
C ALA A 940 38.80 29.87 -13.68
N ILE A 941 37.73 29.12 -13.93
CA ILE A 941 37.58 28.31 -15.16
C ILE A 941 36.44 28.78 -16.06
N TRP A 942 35.39 29.38 -15.50
CA TRP A 942 34.20 29.80 -16.25
C TRP A 942 33.83 31.24 -15.97
N GLN A 943 33.33 31.93 -16.98
CA GLN A 943 32.68 33.23 -16.85
C GLN A 943 31.45 33.30 -17.74
N GLU A 944 30.53 34.21 -17.39
CA GLU A 944 29.44 34.61 -18.29
C GLU A 944 30.02 35.07 -19.64
N GLY A 945 29.31 34.83 -20.74
CA GLY A 945 29.81 35.05 -22.11
C GLY A 945 30.41 36.43 -22.38
N ASN A 946 29.89 37.48 -21.75
CA ASN A 946 30.42 38.86 -21.86
C ASN A 946 31.46 39.21 -20.79
N GLY A 947 31.81 38.29 -19.91
CA GLY A 947 32.78 38.43 -18.83
C GLY A 947 32.27 39.27 -17.66
N ALA A 948 30.95 39.23 -17.39
CA ALA A 948 30.35 40.01 -16.29
C ALA A 948 30.75 39.49 -14.90
N TYR A 949 30.80 38.16 -14.74
CA TYR A 949 31.10 37.47 -13.48
C TYR A 949 31.66 36.07 -13.74
N ILE A 950 32.27 35.48 -12.71
CA ILE A 950 32.87 34.14 -12.72
C ILE A 950 31.82 33.14 -12.22
N THR A 951 31.83 31.94 -12.80
CA THR A 951 30.84 30.88 -12.50
C THR A 951 31.48 29.52 -12.25
N GLY A 952 32.81 29.46 -12.05
CA GLY A 952 33.48 28.23 -11.67
C GLY A 952 34.94 28.40 -11.27
N ALA A 953 35.44 27.45 -10.49
CA ALA A 953 36.81 27.39 -10.01
C ALA A 953 37.42 25.99 -10.20
N TYR A 954 38.74 25.97 -10.26
CA TYR A 954 39.55 24.77 -10.18
C TYR A 954 40.61 24.94 -9.09
N SER A 955 40.72 23.95 -8.21
CA SER A 955 41.66 23.92 -7.08
C SER A 955 42.56 22.68 -7.15
N GLN A 956 43.87 22.90 -7.17
CA GLN A 956 44.88 21.86 -6.98
C GLN A 956 45.23 21.73 -5.50
N ASN A 957 44.49 20.87 -4.79
CA ASN A 957 44.59 20.79 -3.34
C ASN A 957 45.84 20.03 -2.87
N GLN A 958 46.31 20.40 -1.68
CA GLN A 958 47.46 19.83 -1.01
C GLN A 958 47.18 19.58 0.47
N ASP A 959 47.78 18.53 1.04
CA ASP A 959 47.76 18.30 2.48
C ASP A 959 48.60 19.35 3.25
N LEU A 960 48.54 19.33 4.58
CA LEU A 960 49.33 20.24 5.43
C LEU A 960 50.85 20.10 5.27
N ALA A 961 51.34 19.04 4.61
CA ALA A 961 52.75 18.84 4.29
C ALA A 961 53.11 19.31 2.87
N GLY A 962 52.15 19.81 2.08
CA GLY A 962 52.31 20.24 0.70
C GLY A 962 52.31 19.09 -0.32
N SER A 963 51.80 17.92 0.05
CA SER A 963 51.63 16.78 -0.86
C SER A 963 50.30 16.92 -1.60
N PRO A 964 50.22 16.65 -2.92
CA PRO A 964 48.96 16.69 -3.65
C PRO A 964 47.91 15.75 -3.06
N ILE A 965 46.68 16.23 -2.97
CA ILE A 965 45.46 15.46 -2.65
C ILE A 965 44.44 15.65 -3.79
N GLY A 966 43.17 15.31 -3.59
CA GLY A 966 42.15 15.37 -4.65
C GLY A 966 41.98 16.78 -5.24
N ASN A 967 42.03 16.90 -6.56
CA ASN A 967 41.71 18.17 -7.22
C ASN A 967 40.20 18.39 -7.20
N VAL A 968 39.78 19.64 -7.13
CA VAL A 968 38.37 20.01 -7.13
C VAL A 968 38.08 20.93 -8.31
N LEU A 969 36.99 20.64 -9.02
CA LEU A 969 36.41 21.51 -10.04
C LEU A 969 34.97 21.80 -9.65
N VAL A 970 34.64 23.08 -9.51
CA VAL A 970 33.29 23.52 -9.16
C VAL A 970 32.73 24.50 -10.17
N GLN A 971 31.42 24.44 -10.39
CA GLN A 971 30.71 25.37 -11.25
C GLN A 971 29.29 25.64 -10.75
N SER A 972 28.79 26.86 -10.98
CA SER A 972 27.46 27.28 -10.53
C SER A 972 26.34 27.05 -11.54
N TRP A 973 26.61 26.31 -12.61
CA TRP A 973 25.70 26.03 -13.71
C TRP A 973 25.77 24.56 -14.10
N GLU A 974 24.70 24.06 -14.71
CA GLU A 974 24.50 22.64 -15.00
C GLU A 974 25.26 22.14 -16.24
N PHE A 975 25.98 21.04 -16.11
CA PHE A 975 26.63 20.39 -17.26
C PHE A 975 25.65 20.04 -18.37
N GLY A 976 24.43 19.61 -18.01
CA GLY A 976 23.37 19.29 -18.97
C GLY A 976 22.96 20.49 -19.84
N GLY A 977 23.04 21.70 -19.29
CA GLY A 977 22.72 22.95 -20.00
C GLY A 977 23.79 23.40 -21.00
N TYR A 978 24.98 22.79 -21.01
CA TYR A 978 26.06 23.18 -21.92
C TYR A 978 25.71 22.93 -23.40
N GLY A 979 25.49 23.99 -24.18
CA GLY A 979 25.14 23.90 -25.61
C GLY A 979 26.30 23.53 -26.56
N GLY A 980 27.46 23.16 -26.02
CA GLY A 980 28.64 22.73 -26.78
C GLY A 980 28.77 21.20 -26.90
N ASP A 981 29.97 20.72 -27.22
CA ASP A 981 30.25 19.27 -27.22
C ASP A 981 30.56 18.81 -25.79
N GLN A 982 29.56 18.24 -25.13
CA GLN A 982 29.64 17.73 -23.76
C GLN A 982 30.67 16.59 -23.61
N VAL A 983 30.90 15.77 -24.65
CA VAL A 983 31.90 14.68 -24.59
C VAL A 983 33.31 15.25 -24.49
N LEU A 984 33.60 16.31 -25.25
CA LEU A 984 34.90 17.00 -25.19
C LEU A 984 35.06 17.77 -23.87
N LEU A 985 34.00 18.44 -23.39
CA LEU A 985 34.04 19.12 -22.10
C LEU A 985 34.33 18.15 -20.96
N ALA A 986 33.63 17.00 -20.92
CA ALA A 986 33.89 15.96 -19.94
C ALA A 986 35.32 15.42 -20.03
N ALA A 987 35.87 15.24 -21.24
CA ALA A 987 37.27 14.80 -21.41
C ALA A 987 38.27 15.78 -20.77
N ASP A 988 38.05 17.08 -20.92
CA ASP A 988 38.88 18.12 -20.33
C ASP A 988 38.71 18.18 -18.80
N ILE A 989 37.49 18.02 -18.28
CA ILE A 989 37.22 17.94 -16.83
C ILE A 989 37.87 16.69 -16.21
N ILE A 990 37.77 15.52 -16.85
CA ILE A 990 38.44 14.28 -16.43
C ILE A 990 39.95 14.52 -16.34
N ALA A 991 40.54 15.20 -17.33
CA ALA A 991 41.96 15.51 -17.33
C ALA A 991 42.34 16.47 -16.18
N ALA A 992 41.51 17.48 -15.88
CA ALA A 992 41.72 18.42 -14.78
C ALA A 992 41.67 17.72 -13.40
N LEU A 993 40.64 16.91 -13.16
CA LEU A 993 40.46 16.21 -11.89
C LEU A 993 41.50 15.12 -11.67
N GLY A 994 41.92 14.44 -12.73
CA GLY A 994 42.90 13.35 -12.68
C GLY A 994 42.39 12.11 -11.92
N GLY A 995 43.31 11.38 -11.29
CA GLY A 995 43.01 10.25 -10.39
C GLY A 995 44.12 10.06 -9.34
N GLY A 996 43.75 9.85 -8.06
CA GLY A 996 44.70 9.61 -6.96
C GLY A 996 45.61 10.81 -6.61
N GLY A 997 45.13 12.04 -6.80
CA GLY A 997 45.86 13.29 -6.56
C GLY A 997 46.83 13.71 -7.68
N GLY A 998 46.75 13.09 -8.86
CA GLY A 998 47.55 13.47 -10.03
C GLY A 998 46.73 14.24 -11.07
N GLY A 999 46.78 15.57 -11.04
CA GLY A 999 46.25 16.45 -12.08
C GLY A 999 47.28 16.84 -13.15
N PRO A 1000 46.92 17.77 -14.06
CA PRO A 1000 47.86 18.32 -15.02
C PRO A 1000 49.02 19.01 -14.27
N THR A 1001 50.24 18.59 -14.58
CA THR A 1001 51.44 19.24 -14.05
C THR A 1001 51.76 20.45 -14.91
N LEU A 1002 52.07 21.59 -14.29
CA LEU A 1002 52.57 22.78 -14.99
C LEU A 1002 53.69 22.40 -15.98
N PRO A 1003 53.73 22.96 -17.19
CA PRO A 1003 54.73 22.61 -18.19
C PRO A 1003 56.14 22.80 -17.63
N GLU A 1004 56.97 21.74 -17.66
CA GLU A 1004 58.37 21.89 -17.29
C GLU A 1004 59.13 22.65 -18.38
N PHE A 1005 59.96 23.62 -18.00
CA PHE A 1005 60.82 24.34 -18.93
C PHE A 1005 62.19 24.66 -18.32
N VAL A 1006 63.06 25.22 -19.15
CA VAL A 1006 64.34 25.79 -18.70
C VAL A 1006 64.28 27.30 -18.92
N ARG A 1007 64.27 28.09 -17.84
CA ARG A 1007 64.18 29.55 -17.96
C ARG A 1007 65.40 30.09 -18.70
N GLY A 1008 65.15 30.95 -19.68
CA GLY A 1008 66.16 31.54 -20.56
C GLY A 1008 66.45 30.75 -21.84
N ASP A 1009 65.96 29.52 -22.03
CA ASP A 1009 66.07 28.73 -23.27
C ASP A 1009 64.93 29.06 -24.25
N CYS A 1010 64.86 30.33 -24.64
CA CYS A 1010 63.74 30.88 -25.40
C CYS A 1010 63.56 30.25 -26.81
N ASN A 1011 64.60 29.62 -27.36
CA ASN A 1011 64.48 28.94 -28.66
C ASN A 1011 64.10 27.44 -28.52
N ALA A 1012 63.92 26.95 -27.29
CA ALA A 1012 63.55 25.58 -26.93
C ALA A 1012 64.49 24.52 -27.55
N ASP A 1013 65.80 24.77 -27.57
CA ASP A 1013 66.80 23.82 -28.08
C ASP A 1013 67.43 22.91 -27.00
N GLY A 1014 67.02 23.11 -25.75
CA GLY A 1014 67.42 22.31 -24.59
C GLY A 1014 68.65 22.83 -23.86
N GLY A 1015 69.13 24.05 -24.17
CA GLY A 1015 70.27 24.63 -23.48
C GLY A 1015 70.31 26.15 -23.47
N PHE A 1016 70.36 26.73 -22.27
CA PHE A 1016 70.56 28.17 -22.06
C PHE A 1016 71.92 28.69 -22.59
N ASN A 1017 71.90 29.42 -23.72
CA ASN A 1017 73.09 29.97 -24.39
C ASN A 1017 72.81 31.29 -25.15
N ILE A 1018 73.78 31.75 -25.95
CA ILE A 1018 73.65 33.04 -26.66
C ILE A 1018 72.60 32.99 -27.79
N ALA A 1019 72.30 31.80 -28.32
CA ALA A 1019 71.29 31.61 -29.35
C ALA A 1019 69.90 32.05 -28.86
N ASP A 1020 69.60 31.86 -27.58
CA ASP A 1020 68.33 32.24 -26.95
C ASP A 1020 68.12 33.74 -26.92
N SER A 1021 69.14 34.49 -26.47
CA SER A 1021 69.07 35.95 -26.49
C SER A 1021 68.98 36.51 -27.91
N ILE A 1022 69.59 35.85 -28.89
CA ILE A 1022 69.47 36.24 -30.30
C ILE A 1022 68.06 35.95 -30.82
N PHE A 1023 67.50 34.79 -30.49
CA PHE A 1023 66.16 34.37 -30.86
C PHE A 1023 65.11 35.34 -30.29
N LEU A 1024 65.19 35.64 -29.00
CA LEU A 1024 64.33 36.60 -28.31
C LEU A 1024 64.42 38.01 -28.93
N LEU A 1025 65.63 38.54 -29.15
CA LEU A 1025 65.79 39.86 -29.77
C LEU A 1025 65.30 39.89 -31.23
N ALA A 1026 65.39 38.76 -31.95
CA ALA A 1026 64.84 38.64 -33.28
C ALA A 1026 63.30 38.67 -33.27
N ALA A 1027 62.66 37.98 -32.31
CA ALA A 1027 61.22 38.04 -32.09
C ALA A 1027 60.76 39.48 -31.78
N LEU A 1028 61.44 40.15 -30.84
CA LEU A 1028 61.06 41.50 -30.39
C LEU A 1028 61.26 42.61 -31.44
N PHE A 1029 62.33 42.53 -32.26
CA PHE A 1029 62.74 43.68 -33.08
C PHE A 1029 62.89 43.39 -34.58
N SER A 1030 62.88 42.13 -35.00
CA SER A 1030 63.22 41.74 -36.37
C SER A 1030 62.15 40.89 -37.06
N GLY A 1031 61.00 40.67 -36.41
CA GLY A 1031 59.90 39.84 -36.94
C GLY A 1031 60.24 38.35 -36.99
N GLY A 1032 61.13 37.89 -36.10
CA GLY A 1032 61.35 36.47 -35.86
C GLY A 1032 60.12 35.81 -35.21
N PRO A 1033 60.03 34.46 -35.23
CA PRO A 1033 58.97 33.75 -34.53
C PRO A 1033 59.07 33.97 -33.01
N ALA A 1034 57.93 33.98 -32.32
CA ALA A 1034 57.90 33.91 -30.87
C ALA A 1034 58.34 32.52 -30.38
N GLY A 1035 58.81 32.43 -29.13
CA GLY A 1035 59.10 31.14 -28.48
C GLY A 1035 57.82 30.34 -28.28
N THR A 1036 57.95 29.01 -28.21
CA THR A 1036 56.81 28.10 -27.95
C THR A 1036 56.44 28.02 -26.47
N CYS A 1037 57.29 28.53 -25.60
CA CYS A 1037 57.11 28.58 -24.15
C CYS A 1037 57.51 29.99 -23.69
N LEU A 1038 56.54 30.77 -23.23
CA LEU A 1038 56.73 32.19 -22.97
C LEU A 1038 57.54 32.40 -21.68
N ASP A 1039 57.41 31.53 -20.68
CA ASP A 1039 58.22 31.60 -19.45
C ASP A 1039 59.69 31.29 -19.69
N SER A 1040 60.00 30.46 -20.69
CA SER A 1040 61.40 30.27 -21.11
C SER A 1040 62.02 31.55 -21.68
N CYS A 1041 61.19 32.47 -22.21
CA CYS A 1041 61.62 33.72 -22.82
C CYS A 1041 61.62 34.90 -21.83
N ASP A 1042 60.89 34.82 -20.72
CA ASP A 1042 61.02 35.74 -19.58
C ASP A 1042 62.18 35.28 -18.69
N ALA A 1043 63.37 35.77 -19.02
CA ALA A 1043 64.59 35.34 -18.35
C ALA A 1043 64.75 35.98 -16.96
N ASN A 1044 64.07 37.08 -16.69
CA ASN A 1044 64.18 37.80 -15.42
C ASN A 1044 62.95 37.73 -14.53
N ASP A 1045 61.96 36.93 -14.92
CA ASP A 1045 60.84 36.49 -14.10
C ASP A 1045 60.03 37.68 -13.58
N ASP A 1046 59.72 38.63 -14.47
CA ASP A 1046 58.94 39.84 -14.15
C ASP A 1046 57.56 39.91 -14.81
N GLY A 1047 57.15 38.82 -15.46
CA GLY A 1047 55.86 38.64 -16.13
C GLY A 1047 55.77 39.39 -17.45
N GLY A 1048 56.90 39.64 -18.11
CA GLY A 1048 56.92 40.44 -19.33
C GLY A 1048 58.10 40.21 -20.25
N ILE A 1049 57.86 39.58 -21.41
CA ILE A 1049 58.89 39.36 -22.43
C ILE A 1049 59.29 40.67 -23.14
N ASN A 1050 60.48 41.18 -22.80
CA ASN A 1050 61.00 42.42 -23.35
C ASN A 1050 62.55 42.44 -23.46
N ILE A 1051 63.14 43.62 -23.62
CA ILE A 1051 64.60 43.75 -23.77
C ILE A 1051 65.36 43.48 -22.45
N ALA A 1052 64.69 43.62 -21.31
CA ALA A 1052 65.24 43.34 -19.99
C ALA A 1052 65.68 41.88 -19.88
N ASP A 1053 64.90 40.96 -20.44
CA ASP A 1053 65.17 39.52 -20.47
C ASP A 1053 66.44 39.17 -21.23
N ALA A 1054 66.59 39.75 -22.43
CA ALA A 1054 67.80 39.58 -23.22
C ALA A 1054 69.03 40.15 -22.49
N ILE A 1055 68.87 41.26 -21.77
CA ILE A 1055 69.96 41.85 -20.97
C ILE A 1055 70.30 40.93 -19.79
N TYR A 1056 69.29 40.39 -19.11
CA TYR A 1056 69.45 39.50 -17.97
C TYR A 1056 70.15 38.19 -18.40
N ALA A 1057 69.67 37.56 -19.47
CA ALA A 1057 70.26 36.35 -20.04
C ALA A 1057 71.73 36.56 -20.45
N LEU A 1058 72.05 37.65 -21.15
CA LEU A 1058 73.43 37.98 -21.54
C LEU A 1058 74.31 38.32 -20.33
N ALA A 1059 73.74 38.94 -19.29
CA ALA A 1059 74.46 39.21 -18.04
C ALA A 1059 74.81 37.91 -17.29
N ALA A 1060 73.89 36.95 -17.26
CA ALA A 1060 74.12 35.61 -16.71
C ALA A 1060 75.25 34.89 -17.48
N LEU A 1061 75.21 34.92 -18.81
CA LEU A 1061 76.18 34.20 -19.67
C LEU A 1061 77.60 34.81 -19.66
N PHE A 1062 77.72 36.15 -19.61
CA PHE A 1062 79.01 36.82 -19.87
C PHE A 1062 79.50 37.75 -18.76
N SER A 1063 78.63 38.16 -17.85
CA SER A 1063 78.93 39.20 -16.84
C SER A 1063 78.86 38.70 -15.40
N GLY A 1064 78.57 37.40 -15.19
CA GLY A 1064 78.46 36.78 -13.86
C GLY A 1064 77.17 37.14 -13.12
N GLY A 1065 76.10 37.49 -13.84
CA GLY A 1065 74.77 37.61 -13.28
C GLY A 1065 74.20 36.26 -12.82
N PRO A 1066 73.11 36.25 -12.02
CA PRO A 1066 72.41 35.01 -11.66
C PRO A 1066 71.91 34.28 -12.90
N ALA A 1067 71.91 32.95 -12.88
CA ALA A 1067 71.26 32.16 -13.92
C ALA A 1067 69.73 32.27 -13.76
N PRO A 1068 68.95 32.33 -14.86
CA PRO A 1068 67.49 32.23 -14.79
C PRO A 1068 67.09 30.89 -14.16
N THR A 1069 66.12 30.89 -13.27
CA THR A 1069 65.60 29.68 -12.59
C THR A 1069 64.17 29.41 -13.05
N PRO A 1070 63.79 28.16 -13.37
CA PRO A 1070 64.55 26.93 -13.19
C PRO A 1070 65.69 26.72 -14.22
N THR A 1071 66.86 26.23 -13.75
CA THR A 1071 68.08 26.02 -14.58
C THR A 1071 68.15 24.64 -15.27
N SER A 1072 67.15 23.81 -15.01
CA SER A 1072 66.88 22.49 -15.58
C SER A 1072 65.36 22.37 -15.69
N CYS A 1073 64.84 21.37 -16.42
CA CYS A 1073 63.40 21.12 -16.48
C CYS A 1073 62.77 21.18 -15.08
N GLY A 1074 61.77 22.04 -14.97
CA GLY A 1074 61.06 22.35 -13.74
C GLY A 1074 59.96 23.36 -14.03
N ILE A 1075 59.03 23.47 -13.09
CA ILE A 1075 57.88 24.38 -13.16
C ILE A 1075 58.28 25.82 -12.83
N ASP A 1076 57.46 26.78 -13.24
CA ASP A 1076 57.53 28.14 -12.71
C ASP A 1076 57.12 28.11 -11.23
N GLN A 1077 57.99 28.61 -10.34
CA GLN A 1077 57.73 28.63 -8.89
C GLN A 1077 57.03 29.93 -8.45
N THR A 1078 56.92 30.88 -9.36
CA THR A 1078 56.37 32.22 -9.15
C THR A 1078 55.24 32.50 -10.13
N ASP A 1079 54.64 31.45 -10.69
CA ASP A 1079 53.53 31.45 -11.65
C ASP A 1079 52.34 32.28 -11.13
N THR A 1080 52.42 33.58 -11.37
CA THR A 1080 51.51 34.61 -10.84
C THR A 1080 51.21 35.65 -11.90
N ASP A 1081 51.67 35.41 -13.13
CA ASP A 1081 51.54 36.27 -14.28
C ASP A 1081 51.02 35.49 -15.49
N PRO A 1082 50.53 36.17 -16.54
CA PRO A 1082 49.82 35.50 -17.64
C PRO A 1082 50.73 34.81 -18.67
N LEU A 1083 52.04 34.74 -18.45
CA LEU A 1083 52.94 34.00 -19.32
C LEU A 1083 52.81 32.50 -19.00
N ASP A 1084 52.74 31.68 -20.04
CA ASP A 1084 52.64 30.23 -19.90
C ASP A 1084 53.42 29.52 -21.02
N CYS A 1085 53.65 28.22 -20.83
CA CYS A 1085 54.38 27.33 -21.71
C CYS A 1085 53.47 26.36 -22.46
N ALA A 1086 52.85 26.86 -23.52
CA ALA A 1086 52.05 26.06 -24.46
C ALA A 1086 52.76 24.78 -24.97
N SER A 1087 54.08 24.82 -25.18
CA SER A 1087 54.90 23.60 -25.31
C SER A 1087 56.39 23.87 -25.14
N PHE A 1088 57.08 22.97 -24.44
CA PHE A 1088 58.54 22.99 -24.32
C PHE A 1088 59.15 21.60 -24.60
N PRO A 1089 59.36 21.24 -25.89
CA PRO A 1089 59.82 19.91 -26.30
C PRO A 1089 61.09 19.35 -25.62
N PRO A 1090 62.04 20.17 -25.11
CA PRO A 1090 63.18 19.65 -24.36
C PRO A 1090 62.87 19.05 -22.99
N CYS A 1091 61.71 19.34 -22.41
CA CYS A 1091 61.27 18.81 -21.13
C CYS A 1091 60.14 17.78 -21.29
N PRO A 1092 60.02 16.83 -20.34
CA PRO A 1092 59.13 15.67 -20.46
C PRO A 1092 57.64 16.00 -20.48
#